data_AF-A0AB38XPB9-F1
#
_entry.id   AF-A0AB38XPB9-F1
#
_cell.length_a   1.000
_cell.length_b   1.000
_cell.length_c   1.000
_cell.angle_alpha   90.00
_cell.angle_beta   90.00
_cell.angle_gamma   90.00
#
_symmetry.space_group_name_H-M   'P 1'
#
loop_
_entity.id
_entity.type
_entity.pdbx_description
1 polymer ?
#
loop_
_entity_poly.entity_id
_entity_poly.type
_entity_poly.pdbx_seq_one_letter_code
_entity_poly.pdbx_strand_id
1 'polypeptide(L)'
;MAHKMQFGVFSVGDLTIDPTSGMVPTESERLHAMTKIAVHAEEVGLDVFAQGEHHNPPFVPSSPTTMLGYIAAKTERIILSTSTTLITTNDPVKLAEDYAMLQHLSGGRMDLMLGRGNTGPVYPWFGKDIRDGIELSFENYGLLRKLWDETDVYWEGKHRTPLRGFTAVPRPLDGVAPFVWHGSIRSPEIAEQAAYYGDGFFHNNIFWPASHTAKMVNLYRERFEHYGHGPAKKAIVGLGGQVFMAKRSQDAKEAFRPYFDNAPVYGGGPTMEEFTEQTPLTVGSPQEVIDRTLSFREMVGDYQRQLFLVDHAGLPLTEVLHQIDFLGEILPVLRREFASLSEEDVPDAPTHESLLRLRGKEPARSEAKIWQEQTPDADLVNEPREWNQISIDLTAGAQTDDGVGTRDGAAAGDTVTGASFYQQAPSREAALGRADKWLEESQKSGSGTVEQEDSPVQSQEAPWWTKNERRIVVIHAGMSDASSSRKLAMRLAKEAAAKLGAAGHSIQIREVALRKLARDLADNVLTGFGNEKLEGIKAAVSGAAALVAVTPTYQGSFSGLFKQFFDVLEDGALEGKPVLLGGTGGTPRHALVLEHHLRPVLTYMHAETVPTAIFAATEDWGSKAADSDGSGGQALARRIARGAAQLAQRLL
;
A
#
# COMPACT_ATOMS: atom_id res chain seq x y z
N MET A 1 -15.83 -34.75 -3.14
CA MET A 1 -14.39 -34.92 -2.89
C MET A 1 -13.81 -33.52 -2.80
N ALA A 2 -12.99 -33.20 -1.80
CA ALA A 2 -12.30 -31.91 -1.77
C ALA A 2 -11.41 -31.82 -3.04
N HIS A 3 -11.58 -30.77 -3.83
CA HIS A 3 -10.71 -30.53 -4.98
C HIS A 3 -9.40 -29.94 -4.46
N LYS A 4 -8.25 -30.54 -4.82
CA LYS A 4 -6.92 -30.02 -4.47
C LYS A 4 -6.77 -28.53 -4.83
N MET A 5 -7.37 -28.13 -5.95
CA MET A 5 -7.36 -26.80 -6.52
C MET A 5 -8.79 -26.25 -6.66
N GLN A 6 -9.01 -25.01 -6.21
CA GLN A 6 -10.28 -24.29 -6.37
C GLN A 6 -10.21 -23.32 -7.55
N PHE A 7 -11.21 -23.36 -8.42
CA PHE A 7 -11.38 -22.38 -9.50
C PHE A 7 -12.63 -21.55 -9.26
N GLY A 8 -12.51 -20.24 -9.44
CA GLY A 8 -13.62 -19.33 -9.22
C GLY A 8 -13.56 -18.07 -10.05
N VAL A 9 -14.56 -17.24 -9.84
CA VAL A 9 -14.64 -15.91 -10.47
C VAL A 9 -14.83 -14.85 -9.41
N PHE A 10 -14.48 -13.62 -9.75
CA PHE A 10 -14.78 -12.49 -8.90
C PHE A 10 -15.27 -11.28 -9.67
N SER A 11 -16.05 -10.45 -8.97
CA SER A 11 -16.63 -9.22 -9.49
C SER A 11 -16.10 -8.00 -8.74
N VAL A 12 -15.74 -6.96 -9.49
CA VAL A 12 -15.39 -5.64 -8.96
C VAL A 12 -16.59 -4.69 -8.87
N GLY A 13 -17.71 -5.01 -9.53
CA GLY A 13 -18.96 -4.25 -9.40
C GLY A 13 -18.88 -2.82 -9.95
N ASP A 14 -18.11 -2.60 -10.99
CA ASP A 14 -17.97 -1.32 -11.70
C ASP A 14 -19.21 -0.96 -12.55
N LEU A 15 -19.50 0.34 -12.65
CA LEU A 15 -20.46 0.93 -13.57
C LEU A 15 -19.71 1.60 -14.71
N THR A 16 -19.17 0.79 -15.61
CA THR A 16 -18.45 1.25 -16.78
C THR A 16 -19.38 1.29 -17.99
N ILE A 17 -19.20 2.30 -18.85
CA ILE A 17 -19.90 2.40 -20.13
C ILE A 17 -19.51 1.20 -20.99
N ASP A 18 -20.49 0.46 -21.50
CA ASP A 18 -20.27 -0.54 -22.53
C ASP A 18 -19.86 0.17 -23.83
N PRO A 19 -18.62 0.00 -24.33
CA PRO A 19 -18.13 0.70 -25.51
C PRO A 19 -18.82 0.25 -26.81
N THR A 20 -19.54 -0.87 -26.80
CA THR A 20 -20.25 -1.38 -27.98
C THR A 20 -21.67 -0.84 -28.11
N SER A 21 -22.30 -0.45 -27.00
CA SER A 21 -23.68 0.04 -26.97
C SER A 21 -23.81 1.49 -26.47
N GLY A 22 -22.79 2.02 -25.79
CA GLY A 22 -22.82 3.33 -25.13
C GLY A 22 -23.67 3.35 -23.85
N MET A 23 -24.17 2.20 -23.39
CA MET A 23 -25.05 2.10 -22.24
C MET A 23 -24.25 1.95 -20.94
N VAL A 24 -24.75 2.57 -19.87
CA VAL A 24 -24.26 2.36 -18.50
C VAL A 24 -25.36 1.64 -17.73
N PRO A 25 -25.09 0.49 -17.08
CA PRO A 25 -26.08 -0.14 -16.23
C PRO A 25 -26.43 0.76 -15.04
N THR A 26 -27.66 0.69 -14.57
CA THR A 26 -28.03 1.25 -13.27
C THR A 26 -27.38 0.46 -12.14
N GLU A 27 -27.24 1.07 -10.96
CA GLU A 27 -26.76 0.39 -9.75
C GLU A 27 -27.58 -0.87 -9.45
N SER A 28 -28.91 -0.78 -9.59
CA SER A 28 -29.82 -1.90 -9.39
C SER A 28 -29.54 -3.03 -10.38
N GLU A 29 -29.41 -2.73 -11.67
CA GLU A 29 -29.09 -3.75 -12.68
C GLU A 29 -27.74 -4.42 -12.40
N ARG A 30 -26.74 -3.65 -11.98
CA ARG A 30 -25.40 -4.17 -11.64
C ARG A 30 -25.44 -5.10 -10.43
N LEU A 31 -26.12 -4.72 -9.35
CA LEU A 31 -26.28 -5.56 -8.15
C LEU A 31 -26.99 -6.89 -8.47
N HIS A 32 -28.04 -6.85 -9.29
CA HIS A 32 -28.72 -8.06 -9.74
C HIS A 32 -27.86 -8.90 -10.70
N ALA A 33 -27.05 -8.27 -11.55
CA ALA A 33 -26.09 -8.93 -12.43
C ALA A 33 -25.05 -9.71 -11.62
N MET A 34 -24.47 -9.12 -10.57
CA MET A 34 -23.53 -9.79 -9.67
C MET A 34 -24.13 -11.03 -9.01
N THR A 35 -25.39 -10.97 -8.57
CA THR A 35 -26.09 -12.16 -8.04
C THR A 35 -26.23 -13.25 -9.12
N LYS A 36 -26.61 -12.88 -10.35
CA LYS A 36 -26.76 -13.83 -11.46
C LYS A 36 -25.44 -14.49 -11.81
N ILE A 37 -24.34 -13.73 -11.83
CA ILE A 37 -22.98 -14.23 -12.04
C ILE A 37 -22.64 -15.29 -11.00
N ALA A 38 -22.92 -15.03 -9.72
CA ALA A 38 -22.62 -15.97 -8.64
C ALA A 38 -23.42 -17.28 -8.74
N VAL A 39 -24.73 -17.18 -9.02
CA VAL A 39 -25.59 -18.36 -9.22
C VAL A 39 -25.11 -19.17 -10.43
N HIS A 40 -24.82 -18.49 -11.53
CA HIS A 40 -24.37 -19.17 -12.75
C HIS A 40 -22.98 -19.81 -12.59
N ALA A 41 -22.07 -19.19 -11.84
CA ALA A 41 -20.80 -19.80 -11.48
C ALA A 41 -20.99 -21.15 -10.75
N GLU A 42 -21.98 -21.26 -9.86
CA GLU A 42 -22.32 -22.53 -9.20
C GLU A 42 -22.91 -23.55 -10.18
N GLU A 43 -23.77 -23.11 -11.10
CA GLU A 43 -24.42 -23.96 -12.11
C GLU A 43 -23.40 -24.64 -13.03
N VAL A 44 -22.36 -23.91 -13.46
CA VAL A 44 -21.29 -24.45 -14.30
C VAL A 44 -20.21 -25.22 -13.52
N GLY A 45 -20.31 -25.24 -12.18
CA GLY A 45 -19.49 -26.06 -11.30
C GLY A 45 -18.21 -25.42 -10.77
N LEU A 46 -18.09 -24.08 -10.84
CA LEU A 46 -17.00 -23.35 -10.18
C LEU A 46 -17.10 -23.46 -8.66
N ASP A 47 -15.95 -23.40 -8.00
CA ASP A 47 -15.81 -23.62 -6.56
C ASP A 47 -16.03 -22.33 -5.75
N VAL A 48 -15.70 -21.17 -6.31
CA VAL A 48 -15.68 -19.89 -5.58
C VAL A 48 -16.32 -18.76 -6.39
N PHE A 49 -17.16 -17.96 -5.74
CA PHE A 49 -17.54 -16.62 -6.18
C PHE A 49 -17.01 -15.62 -5.16
N ALA A 50 -16.30 -14.59 -5.63
CA ALA A 50 -15.79 -13.53 -4.78
C ALA A 50 -16.26 -12.13 -5.19
N GLN A 51 -16.41 -11.25 -4.21
CA GLN A 51 -16.83 -9.87 -4.41
C GLN A 51 -15.86 -8.88 -3.77
N GLY A 52 -15.47 -7.84 -4.52
CA GLY A 52 -14.70 -6.71 -3.99
C GLY A 52 -15.54 -5.78 -3.10
N GLU A 53 -14.86 -4.94 -2.32
CA GLU A 53 -15.47 -3.86 -1.54
C GLU A 53 -15.00 -2.49 -2.05
N HIS A 54 -15.95 -1.63 -2.40
CA HIS A 54 -15.70 -0.26 -2.85
C HIS A 54 -16.72 0.73 -2.29
N HIS A 55 -16.27 1.96 -2.03
CA HIS A 55 -17.09 3.03 -1.45
C HIS A 55 -17.17 4.29 -2.33
N ASN A 56 -16.59 4.24 -3.53
CA ASN A 56 -16.49 5.37 -4.44
C ASN A 56 -17.03 5.00 -5.83
N PRO A 57 -17.55 5.98 -6.59
CA PRO A 57 -17.81 5.78 -8.01
C PRO A 57 -16.55 5.31 -8.75
N PRO A 58 -16.70 4.49 -9.81
CA PRO A 58 -17.95 4.02 -10.39
C PRO A 58 -18.47 2.70 -9.77
N PHE A 59 -18.07 2.31 -8.57
CA PHE A 59 -18.35 0.97 -8.05
C PHE A 59 -19.59 0.91 -7.14
N VAL A 60 -20.32 -0.21 -7.17
CA VAL A 60 -21.50 -0.47 -6.33
C VAL A 60 -21.31 -1.36 -5.09
N PRO A 61 -20.29 -2.25 -4.97
CA PRO A 61 -20.26 -3.23 -3.90
C PRO A 61 -19.66 -2.66 -2.60
N SER A 62 -20.47 -1.96 -1.80
CA SER A 62 -20.02 -1.38 -0.52
C SER A 62 -20.26 -2.25 0.72
N SER A 63 -21.14 -3.25 0.61
CA SER A 63 -21.50 -4.16 1.71
C SER A 63 -21.40 -5.62 1.27
N PRO A 64 -20.19 -6.22 1.36
CA PRO A 64 -19.97 -7.59 0.92
C PRO A 64 -20.86 -8.60 1.67
N THR A 65 -21.00 -8.47 2.99
CA THR A 65 -21.76 -9.41 3.82
C THR A 65 -23.25 -9.44 3.48
N THR A 66 -23.84 -8.28 3.15
CA THR A 66 -25.23 -8.19 2.69
C THR A 66 -25.44 -8.94 1.38
N MET A 67 -24.58 -8.68 0.38
CA MET A 67 -24.69 -9.31 -0.94
C MET A 67 -24.39 -10.82 -0.86
N LEU A 68 -23.31 -11.21 -0.18
CA LEU A 68 -22.95 -12.61 0.00
C LEU A 68 -24.01 -13.38 0.81
N GLY A 69 -24.65 -12.76 1.80
CA GLY A 69 -25.79 -13.37 2.51
C GLY A 69 -26.99 -13.62 1.58
N TYR A 70 -27.28 -12.68 0.67
CA TYR A 70 -28.31 -12.86 -0.34
C TYR A 70 -27.97 -13.98 -1.34
N ILE A 71 -26.71 -14.07 -1.77
CA ILE A 71 -26.21 -15.14 -2.65
C ILE A 71 -26.20 -16.49 -1.93
N ALA A 72 -25.83 -16.54 -0.64
CA ALA A 72 -25.86 -17.75 0.18
C ALA A 72 -27.24 -18.39 0.22
N ALA A 73 -28.30 -17.58 0.28
CA ALA A 73 -29.68 -18.05 0.24
C ALA A 73 -30.12 -18.59 -1.14
N LYS A 74 -29.35 -18.33 -2.20
CA LYS A 74 -29.65 -18.74 -3.59
C LYS A 74 -28.74 -19.84 -4.11
N THR A 75 -27.75 -20.27 -3.34
CA THR A 75 -26.71 -21.20 -3.75
C THR A 75 -26.52 -22.26 -2.67
N GLU A 76 -26.07 -23.46 -3.05
CA GLU A 76 -25.98 -24.61 -2.14
C GLU A 76 -24.56 -25.10 -1.90
N ARG A 77 -23.62 -24.84 -2.81
CA ARG A 77 -22.30 -25.48 -2.87
C ARG A 77 -21.15 -24.50 -3.00
N ILE A 78 -21.31 -23.44 -3.78
CA ILE A 78 -20.23 -22.49 -4.07
C ILE A 78 -19.74 -21.83 -2.78
N ILE A 79 -18.43 -21.63 -2.69
CA ILE A 79 -17.78 -20.90 -1.60
C ILE A 79 -17.90 -19.41 -1.89
N LEU A 80 -18.34 -18.67 -0.88
CA LEU A 80 -18.54 -17.24 -0.93
C LEU A 80 -17.34 -16.53 -0.30
N SER A 81 -16.57 -15.85 -1.12
CA SER A 81 -15.37 -15.13 -0.69
C SER A 81 -15.56 -13.62 -0.87
N THR A 82 -14.72 -12.84 -0.23
CA THR A 82 -14.47 -11.45 -0.66
C THR A 82 -13.20 -11.38 -1.51
N SER A 83 -12.98 -10.25 -2.19
CA SER A 83 -11.79 -9.99 -3.01
C SER A 83 -11.59 -8.49 -3.28
N THR A 84 -11.47 -7.64 -2.27
CA THR A 84 -11.23 -7.91 -0.83
C THR A 84 -12.17 -7.11 0.06
N THR A 85 -12.39 -7.56 1.29
CA THR A 85 -12.90 -6.73 2.40
C THR A 85 -11.81 -5.78 2.89
N LEU A 86 -12.16 -4.51 3.11
CA LEU A 86 -11.20 -3.48 3.50
C LEU A 86 -10.96 -3.49 5.02
N ILE A 87 -9.90 -4.19 5.47
CA ILE A 87 -9.58 -4.33 6.91
C ILE A 87 -9.27 -3.00 7.60
N THR A 88 -8.81 -2.01 6.84
CA THR A 88 -8.36 -0.71 7.35
C THR A 88 -9.50 0.27 7.64
N THR A 89 -10.62 0.16 6.91
CA THR A 89 -11.77 1.07 7.00
C THR A 89 -13.00 0.46 7.67
N ASN A 90 -12.95 -0.83 8.02
CA ASN A 90 -13.98 -1.51 8.79
C ASN A 90 -13.56 -1.69 10.26
N ASP A 91 -14.54 -1.73 11.17
CA ASP A 91 -14.29 -2.04 12.58
C ASP A 91 -14.07 -3.56 12.75
N PRO A 92 -12.95 -4.02 13.35
CA PRO A 92 -12.70 -5.44 13.57
C PRO A 92 -13.77 -6.15 14.41
N VAL A 93 -14.49 -5.45 15.30
CA VAL A 93 -15.65 -6.01 16.01
C VAL A 93 -16.76 -6.36 15.03
N LYS A 94 -17.07 -5.45 14.11
CA LYS A 94 -18.09 -5.68 13.08
C LYS A 94 -17.69 -6.76 12.10
N LEU A 95 -16.43 -6.79 11.68
CA LEU A 95 -15.91 -7.89 10.88
C LEU A 95 -16.07 -9.24 11.60
N ALA A 96 -15.78 -9.29 12.90
CA ALA A 96 -15.89 -10.53 13.67
C ALA A 96 -17.35 -11.04 13.70
N GLU A 97 -18.30 -10.15 14.01
CA GLU A 97 -19.73 -10.47 14.09
C GLU A 97 -20.33 -10.82 12.72
N ASP A 98 -20.11 -9.97 11.72
CA ASP A 98 -20.77 -10.08 10.41
C ASP A 98 -20.29 -11.32 9.64
N TYR A 99 -19.00 -11.62 9.66
CA TYR A 99 -18.47 -12.79 8.95
C TYR A 99 -18.72 -14.10 9.70
N ALA A 100 -18.77 -14.10 11.04
CA ALA A 100 -19.28 -15.25 11.77
C ALA A 100 -20.75 -15.50 11.44
N MET A 101 -21.58 -14.46 11.40
CA MET A 101 -22.99 -14.57 10.99
C MET A 101 -23.13 -15.11 9.57
N LEU A 102 -22.37 -14.58 8.62
CA LEU A 102 -22.37 -15.07 7.24
C LEU A 102 -21.91 -16.52 7.14
N GLN A 103 -20.91 -16.93 7.94
CA GLN A 103 -20.47 -18.31 8.02
C GLN A 103 -21.59 -19.25 8.48
N HIS A 104 -22.37 -18.85 9.50
CA HIS A 104 -23.57 -19.59 9.92
C HIS A 104 -24.61 -19.68 8.81
N LEU A 105 -24.94 -18.56 8.16
CA LEU A 105 -25.98 -18.51 7.12
C LEU A 105 -25.60 -19.27 5.84
N SER A 106 -24.31 -19.34 5.52
CA SER A 106 -23.80 -20.09 4.37
C SER A 106 -23.52 -21.57 4.68
N GLY A 107 -23.67 -22.01 5.94
CA GLY A 107 -23.32 -23.38 6.35
C GLY A 107 -21.82 -23.66 6.26
N GLY A 108 -20.98 -22.67 6.54
CA GLY A 108 -19.52 -22.76 6.47
C GLY A 108 -18.93 -22.61 5.06
N ARG A 109 -19.75 -22.31 4.05
CA ARG A 109 -19.31 -22.10 2.65
C ARG A 109 -18.80 -20.68 2.43
N MET A 110 -17.96 -20.17 3.34
CA MET A 110 -17.39 -18.84 3.18
C MET A 110 -15.97 -18.76 3.72
N ASP A 111 -15.18 -17.92 3.08
CA ASP A 111 -13.88 -17.47 3.57
C ASP A 111 -13.70 -15.97 3.33
N LEU A 112 -12.74 -15.37 4.02
CA LEU A 112 -12.58 -13.93 4.09
C LEU A 112 -11.28 -13.51 3.42
N MET A 113 -11.35 -12.76 2.32
CA MET A 113 -10.16 -12.13 1.76
C MET A 113 -10.03 -10.69 2.24
N LEU A 114 -9.03 -10.43 3.07
CA LEU A 114 -8.73 -9.10 3.58
C LEU A 114 -7.76 -8.36 2.66
N GLY A 115 -7.95 -7.06 2.53
CA GLY A 115 -7.05 -6.19 1.81
C GLY A 115 -6.99 -4.81 2.44
N ARG A 116 -5.85 -4.13 2.27
CA ARG A 116 -5.65 -2.77 2.77
C ARG A 116 -6.55 -1.72 2.09
N GLY A 117 -7.03 -2.02 0.89
CA GLY A 117 -7.62 -1.04 -0.01
C GLY A 117 -6.56 -0.15 -0.67
N ASN A 118 -6.90 0.38 -1.85
CA ASN A 118 -5.98 1.16 -2.68
C ASN A 118 -6.49 2.57 -3.01
N THR A 119 -7.73 2.92 -2.66
CA THR A 119 -8.32 4.24 -2.94
C THR A 119 -8.19 5.14 -1.73
N GLY A 120 -7.18 6.01 -1.71
CA GLY A 120 -6.92 6.79 -0.51
C GLY A 120 -7.94 7.83 -0.08
N PRO A 121 -8.72 8.45 -0.99
CA PRO A 121 -9.87 9.27 -0.59
C PRO A 121 -10.91 8.53 0.28
N VAL A 122 -10.93 7.19 0.26
CA VAL A 122 -11.88 6.39 1.06
C VAL A 122 -11.55 6.45 2.55
N TYR A 123 -10.27 6.50 2.94
CA TYR A 123 -9.86 6.43 4.35
C TYR A 123 -10.50 7.52 5.22
N PRO A 124 -10.44 8.82 4.85
CA PRO A 124 -11.05 9.88 5.64
C PRO A 124 -12.57 9.77 5.78
N TRP A 125 -13.29 9.18 4.82
CA TRP A 125 -14.74 8.97 4.93
C TRP A 125 -15.13 8.05 6.09
N PHE A 126 -14.22 7.18 6.50
CA PHE A 126 -14.37 6.28 7.65
C PHE A 126 -13.56 6.77 8.87
N GLY A 127 -13.10 8.02 8.86
CA GLY A 127 -12.33 8.61 9.97
C GLY A 127 -10.93 7.98 10.13
N LYS A 128 -10.36 7.42 9.07
CA LYS A 128 -9.03 6.79 9.06
C LYS A 128 -8.03 7.62 8.28
N ASP A 129 -6.74 7.42 8.58
CA ASP A 129 -5.63 8.02 7.86
C ASP A 129 -4.94 6.94 7.00
N ILE A 130 -4.76 7.22 5.71
CA ILE A 130 -4.10 6.27 4.81
C ILE A 130 -2.63 6.04 5.15
N ARG A 131 -1.97 7.01 5.79
CA ARG A 131 -0.57 6.88 6.24
C ARG A 131 -0.40 5.79 7.28
N ASP A 132 -1.46 5.50 8.02
CA ASP A 132 -1.51 4.42 9.01
C ASP A 132 -1.96 3.08 8.38
N GLY A 133 -2.13 3.00 7.06
CA GLY A 133 -2.79 1.85 6.41
C GLY A 133 -2.16 0.48 6.70
N ILE A 134 -0.83 0.39 6.84
CA ILE A 134 -0.19 -0.87 7.23
C ILE A 134 -0.43 -1.15 8.72
N GLU A 135 -0.20 -0.17 9.60
CA GLU A 135 -0.42 -0.31 11.05
C GLU A 135 -1.87 -0.70 11.38
N LEU A 136 -2.84 -0.04 10.73
CA LEU A 136 -4.26 -0.38 10.78
C LEU A 136 -4.53 -1.83 10.39
N SER A 137 -3.86 -2.34 9.34
CA SER A 137 -4.04 -3.72 8.88
C SER A 137 -3.54 -4.73 9.93
N PHE A 138 -2.44 -4.42 10.61
CA PHE A 138 -1.87 -5.28 11.66
C PHE A 138 -2.70 -5.23 12.94
N GLU A 139 -3.01 -4.03 13.45
CA GLU A 139 -3.79 -3.83 14.67
C GLU A 139 -5.20 -4.44 14.54
N ASN A 140 -5.91 -4.12 13.46
CA ASN A 140 -7.28 -4.59 13.27
C ASN A 140 -7.34 -6.10 13.07
N TYR A 141 -6.39 -6.69 12.33
CA TYR A 141 -6.40 -8.13 12.12
C TYR A 141 -6.04 -8.92 13.38
N GLY A 142 -5.05 -8.44 14.16
CA GLY A 142 -4.71 -9.04 15.44
C GLY A 142 -5.92 -9.07 16.38
N LEU A 143 -6.66 -7.96 16.47
CA LEU A 143 -7.91 -7.93 17.22
C LEU A 143 -8.99 -8.86 16.62
N LEU A 144 -9.18 -8.86 15.29
CA LEU A 144 -10.17 -9.71 14.63
C LEU A 144 -9.96 -11.20 14.98
N ARG A 145 -8.71 -11.68 14.93
CA ARG A 145 -8.36 -13.05 15.34
C ARG A 145 -8.68 -13.31 16.81
N LYS A 146 -8.30 -12.39 17.71
CA LYS A 146 -8.60 -12.49 19.14
C LYS A 146 -10.10 -12.59 19.40
N LEU A 147 -10.91 -11.78 18.69
CA LEU A 147 -12.36 -11.78 18.81
C LEU A 147 -13.01 -13.11 18.40
N TRP A 148 -12.46 -13.83 17.43
CA TRP A 148 -12.96 -15.15 17.03
C TRP A 148 -12.45 -16.30 17.91
N ASP A 149 -11.23 -16.18 18.43
CA ASP A 149 -10.58 -17.26 19.17
C ASP A 149 -10.88 -17.22 20.68
N GLU A 150 -11.18 -16.05 21.24
CA GLU A 150 -11.28 -15.84 22.70
C GLU A 150 -12.65 -15.27 23.11
N THR A 151 -13.01 -15.50 24.37
CA THR A 151 -14.10 -14.79 25.08
C THR A 151 -13.50 -13.76 26.03
N ASP A 152 -14.33 -12.82 26.49
CA ASP A 152 -13.96 -11.80 27.48
C ASP A 152 -12.72 -10.98 27.05
N VAL A 153 -12.68 -10.61 25.77
CA VAL A 153 -11.56 -9.92 25.14
C VAL A 153 -11.36 -8.54 25.77
N TYR A 154 -10.14 -8.34 26.27
CA TYR A 154 -9.58 -7.03 26.59
C TYR A 154 -8.62 -6.63 25.46
N TRP A 155 -8.74 -5.39 25.01
CA TRP A 155 -7.91 -4.85 23.94
C TRP A 155 -7.64 -3.37 24.17
N GLU A 156 -6.39 -2.97 23.99
CA GLU A 156 -5.98 -1.58 23.90
C GLU A 156 -5.02 -1.43 22.72
N GLY A 157 -5.23 -0.40 21.92
CA GLY A 157 -4.49 -0.14 20.69
C GLY A 157 -4.62 1.33 20.28
N LYS A 158 -4.01 1.72 19.17
CA LYS A 158 -3.96 3.10 18.71
C LYS A 158 -5.18 3.48 17.88
N HIS A 159 -5.75 2.52 17.15
CA HIS A 159 -6.66 2.81 16.03
C HIS A 159 -8.15 2.61 16.33
N ARG A 160 -8.48 2.14 17.53
CA ARG A 160 -9.84 2.07 18.07
C ARG A 160 -9.84 2.29 19.58
N THR A 161 -11.00 2.61 20.13
CA THR A 161 -11.20 2.69 21.59
C THR A 161 -10.91 1.33 22.25
N PRO A 162 -10.60 1.22 23.55
CA PRO A 162 -10.35 -0.09 24.17
C PRO A 162 -11.58 -1.01 24.25
N LEU A 163 -11.39 -2.33 24.31
CA LEU A 163 -12.40 -3.32 24.73
C LEU A 163 -12.12 -3.77 26.16
N ARG A 164 -13.18 -4.03 26.92
CA ARG A 164 -13.09 -4.55 28.30
C ARG A 164 -14.10 -5.67 28.50
N GLY A 165 -13.63 -6.91 28.56
CA GLY A 165 -14.48 -8.10 28.74
C GLY A 165 -15.50 -8.29 27.63
N PHE A 166 -15.12 -8.02 26.37
CA PHE A 166 -16.04 -8.11 25.23
C PHE A 166 -16.00 -9.52 24.60
N THR A 167 -17.17 -10.11 24.36
CA THR A 167 -17.30 -11.36 23.60
C THR A 167 -18.10 -11.11 22.34
N ALA A 168 -17.48 -11.29 21.17
CA ALA A 168 -18.16 -11.16 19.88
C ALA A 168 -19.24 -12.25 19.73
N VAL A 169 -20.42 -11.85 19.21
CA VAL A 169 -21.54 -12.75 18.95
C VAL A 169 -22.17 -12.48 17.56
N PRO A 170 -22.50 -13.51 16.76
CA PRO A 170 -22.33 -14.94 17.05
C PRO A 170 -20.85 -15.36 17.05
N ARG A 171 -20.53 -16.45 17.76
CA ARG A 171 -19.22 -17.11 17.64
C ARG A 171 -19.11 -17.78 16.27
N PRO A 172 -17.89 -18.00 15.76
CA PRO A 172 -17.70 -18.77 14.52
C PRO A 172 -18.41 -20.13 14.57
N LEU A 173 -18.91 -20.57 13.42
CA LEU A 173 -19.59 -21.86 13.26
C LEU A 173 -18.67 -22.99 13.74
N ASP A 174 -19.19 -23.92 14.54
CA ASP A 174 -18.42 -25.02 15.16
C ASP A 174 -17.19 -24.56 15.97
N GLY A 175 -17.12 -23.27 16.35
CA GLY A 175 -15.96 -22.63 16.96
C GLY A 175 -14.72 -22.55 16.05
N VAL A 176 -14.89 -22.68 14.73
CA VAL A 176 -13.81 -22.55 13.73
C VAL A 176 -13.99 -21.22 13.00
N ALA A 177 -13.04 -20.32 13.16
CA ALA A 177 -13.04 -19.03 12.45
C ALA A 177 -13.07 -19.22 10.91
N PRO A 178 -13.67 -18.30 10.15
CA PRO A 178 -13.52 -18.28 8.69
C PRO A 178 -12.05 -18.33 8.29
N PHE A 179 -11.73 -19.10 7.23
CA PHE A 179 -10.38 -19.07 6.66
C PHE A 179 -10.08 -17.68 6.13
N VAL A 180 -8.86 -17.17 6.36
CA VAL A 180 -8.47 -15.84 5.92
C VAL A 180 -7.47 -15.92 4.77
N TRP A 181 -7.74 -15.16 3.72
CA TRP A 181 -6.80 -14.84 2.66
C TRP A 181 -6.32 -13.40 2.83
N HIS A 182 -5.01 -13.18 2.86
CA HIS A 182 -4.42 -11.85 2.84
C HIS A 182 -4.12 -11.44 1.40
N GLY A 183 -4.96 -10.55 0.87
CA GLY A 183 -4.85 -10.01 -0.46
C GLY A 183 -3.81 -8.90 -0.55
N SER A 184 -2.70 -9.15 -1.25
CA SER A 184 -1.68 -8.13 -1.52
C SER A 184 -1.02 -8.32 -2.87
N ILE A 185 -0.80 -7.21 -3.54
CA ILE A 185 -0.03 -7.15 -4.79
C ILE A 185 1.38 -6.64 -4.53
N ARG A 186 1.54 -5.60 -3.70
CA ARG A 186 2.82 -4.86 -3.60
C ARG A 186 3.40 -4.77 -2.20
N SER A 187 2.60 -4.93 -1.15
CA SER A 187 3.01 -4.67 0.23
C SER A 187 3.62 -5.94 0.83
N PRO A 188 4.95 -6.01 1.03
CA PRO A 188 5.62 -7.15 1.65
C PRO A 188 5.11 -7.41 3.07
N GLU A 189 4.73 -6.37 3.80
CA GLU A 189 4.21 -6.46 5.16
C GLU A 189 2.92 -7.30 5.24
N ILE A 190 2.07 -7.27 4.20
CA ILE A 190 0.85 -8.08 4.18
C ILE A 190 1.18 -9.56 3.88
N ALA A 191 2.19 -9.82 3.05
CA ALA A 191 2.71 -11.18 2.86
C ALA A 191 3.32 -11.73 4.14
N GLU A 192 4.02 -10.88 4.90
CA GLU A 192 4.56 -11.21 6.22
C GLU A 192 3.45 -11.53 7.23
N GLN A 193 2.43 -10.68 7.30
CA GLN A 193 1.29 -10.90 8.19
C GLN A 193 0.60 -12.24 7.90
N ALA A 194 0.37 -12.57 6.63
CA ALA A 194 -0.18 -13.86 6.22
C ALA A 194 0.69 -15.03 6.68
N ALA A 195 2.01 -14.92 6.45
CA ALA A 195 2.99 -15.91 6.84
C ALA A 195 3.05 -16.10 8.36
N TYR A 196 2.98 -15.02 9.13
CA TYR A 196 3.01 -15.05 10.59
C TYR A 196 1.87 -15.87 11.19
N TYR A 197 0.65 -15.65 10.71
CA TYR A 197 -0.53 -16.35 11.19
C TYR A 197 -0.73 -17.74 10.57
N GLY A 198 0.04 -18.09 9.53
CA GLY A 198 -0.13 -19.35 8.79
C GLY A 198 -1.36 -19.35 7.87
N ASP A 199 -1.87 -18.16 7.54
CA ASP A 199 -3.04 -17.95 6.69
C ASP A 199 -2.71 -18.09 5.20
N GLY A 200 -3.73 -18.00 4.35
CA GLY A 200 -3.55 -17.98 2.89
C GLY A 200 -3.05 -16.63 2.40
N PHE A 201 -2.12 -16.65 1.45
CA PHE A 201 -1.71 -15.44 0.72
C PHE A 201 -2.35 -15.42 -0.66
N PHE A 202 -3.08 -14.35 -0.98
CA PHE A 202 -3.70 -14.19 -2.28
C PHE A 202 -3.04 -13.04 -3.05
N HIS A 203 -2.36 -13.36 -4.15
CA HIS A 203 -1.75 -12.37 -5.01
C HIS A 203 -2.58 -12.15 -6.26
N ASN A 204 -3.32 -11.03 -6.32
CA ASN A 204 -4.06 -10.67 -7.52
C ASN A 204 -3.11 -10.15 -8.62
N ASN A 205 -2.68 -11.05 -9.49
CA ASN A 205 -1.65 -10.82 -10.51
C ASN A 205 -2.16 -10.23 -11.83
N ILE A 206 -3.47 -9.91 -11.98
CA ILE A 206 -4.09 -9.47 -13.25
C ILE A 206 -3.33 -8.40 -14.02
N PHE A 207 -2.72 -7.44 -13.30
CA PHE A 207 -2.01 -6.30 -13.90
C PHE A 207 -0.48 -6.37 -13.72
N TRP A 208 0.07 -7.50 -13.26
CA TRP A 208 1.46 -7.59 -12.83
C TRP A 208 2.24 -8.69 -13.53
N PRO A 209 3.51 -8.44 -13.87
CA PRO A 209 4.32 -9.44 -14.54
C PRO A 209 4.60 -10.63 -13.63
N ALA A 210 4.84 -11.77 -14.27
CA ALA A 210 5.08 -13.04 -13.59
C ALA A 210 6.23 -12.95 -12.56
N SER A 211 7.29 -12.20 -12.91
CA SER A 211 8.45 -12.00 -12.03
C SER A 211 8.13 -11.26 -10.73
N HIS A 212 7.14 -10.35 -10.73
CA HIS A 212 6.71 -9.66 -9.53
C HIS A 212 5.87 -10.58 -8.63
N THR A 213 4.91 -11.28 -9.25
CA THR A 213 4.07 -12.27 -8.56
C THR A 213 4.91 -13.35 -7.88
N ALA A 214 5.88 -13.91 -8.59
CA ALA A 214 6.81 -14.90 -8.05
C ALA A 214 7.59 -14.38 -6.84
N LYS A 215 8.08 -13.13 -6.88
CA LYS A 215 8.80 -12.51 -5.74
C LYS A 215 7.92 -12.41 -4.49
N MET A 216 6.67 -11.97 -4.64
CA MET A 216 5.75 -11.82 -3.51
C MET A 216 5.34 -13.17 -2.91
N VAL A 217 5.06 -14.16 -3.76
CA VAL A 217 4.71 -15.52 -3.30
C VAL A 217 5.90 -16.19 -2.62
N ASN A 218 7.11 -16.06 -3.17
CA ASN A 218 8.31 -16.63 -2.56
C ASN A 218 8.62 -15.96 -1.22
N LEU A 219 8.44 -14.64 -1.11
CA LEU A 219 8.54 -13.96 0.17
C LEU A 219 7.58 -14.56 1.21
N TYR A 220 6.30 -14.67 0.88
CA TYR A 220 5.31 -15.27 1.77
C TYR A 220 5.73 -16.69 2.21
N ARG A 221 6.17 -17.53 1.28
CA ARG A 221 6.60 -18.90 1.56
C ARG A 221 7.82 -19.00 2.46
N GLU A 222 8.86 -18.22 2.17
CA GLU A 222 10.07 -18.15 2.99
C GLU A 222 9.71 -17.77 4.43
N ARG A 223 8.75 -16.85 4.59
CA ARG A 223 8.32 -16.37 5.89
C ARG A 223 7.36 -17.35 6.59
N PHE A 224 6.51 -18.04 5.84
CA PHE A 224 5.64 -19.10 6.35
C PHE A 224 6.46 -20.23 6.98
N GLU A 225 7.55 -20.63 6.31
CA GLU A 225 8.50 -21.61 6.84
C GLU A 225 9.29 -21.05 8.03
N HIS A 226 9.73 -19.79 7.96
CA HIS A 226 10.41 -19.11 9.06
C HIS A 226 9.60 -19.12 10.36
N TYR A 227 8.28 -18.89 10.29
CA TYR A 227 7.41 -18.90 11.46
C TYR A 227 6.97 -20.32 11.91
N GLY A 228 7.46 -21.37 11.25
CA GLY A 228 7.31 -22.76 11.71
C GLY A 228 6.01 -23.45 11.31
N HIS A 229 5.25 -22.90 10.34
CA HIS A 229 4.00 -23.51 9.85
C HIS A 229 4.21 -24.73 8.95
N GLY A 230 5.48 -25.08 8.68
CA GLY A 230 5.89 -26.19 7.83
C GLY A 230 6.78 -25.72 6.67
N PRO A 231 7.24 -26.65 5.82
CA PRO A 231 8.10 -26.29 4.69
C PRO A 231 7.38 -25.34 3.72
N ALA A 232 8.12 -24.44 3.07
CA ALA A 232 7.61 -23.44 2.13
C ALA A 232 6.60 -23.97 1.10
N LYS A 233 6.79 -25.21 0.62
CA LYS A 233 5.90 -25.86 -0.35
C LYS A 233 4.47 -26.14 0.15
N LYS A 234 4.26 -26.09 1.47
CA LYS A 234 2.94 -26.26 2.11
C LYS A 234 2.22 -24.95 2.39
N ALA A 235 2.82 -23.80 2.08
CA ALA A 235 2.13 -22.52 2.24
C ALA A 235 0.95 -22.43 1.26
N ILE A 236 -0.13 -21.77 1.69
CA ILE A 236 -1.40 -21.73 0.97
C ILE A 236 -1.43 -20.48 0.08
N VAL A 237 -1.45 -20.67 -1.24
CA VAL A 237 -1.34 -19.58 -2.22
C VAL A 237 -2.58 -19.52 -3.10
N GLY A 238 -3.05 -18.31 -3.35
CA GLY A 238 -4.10 -18.02 -4.33
C GLY A 238 -3.64 -16.97 -5.34
N LEU A 239 -4.13 -17.09 -6.58
CA LEU A 239 -3.82 -16.20 -7.68
C LEU A 239 -5.08 -15.60 -8.29
N GLY A 240 -4.96 -14.35 -8.73
CA GLY A 240 -5.92 -13.71 -9.62
C GLY A 240 -5.68 -14.08 -11.08
N GLY A 241 -6.48 -13.51 -11.97
CA GLY A 241 -6.39 -13.75 -13.39
C GLY A 241 -7.54 -13.08 -14.12
N GLN A 242 -7.44 -12.98 -15.42
CA GLN A 242 -8.51 -12.46 -16.25
C GLN A 242 -8.50 -13.20 -17.57
N VAL A 243 -9.69 -13.56 -18.05
CA VAL A 243 -9.85 -14.32 -19.27
C VAL A 243 -10.94 -13.72 -20.13
N PHE A 244 -10.76 -13.83 -21.45
CA PHE A 244 -11.81 -13.63 -22.43
C PHE A 244 -11.64 -14.66 -23.55
N MET A 245 -12.68 -15.45 -23.77
CA MET A 245 -12.66 -16.63 -24.61
C MET A 245 -13.64 -16.54 -25.77
N ALA A 246 -13.21 -17.09 -26.90
CA ALA A 246 -14.09 -17.52 -27.97
C ALA A 246 -13.51 -18.80 -28.56
N LYS A 247 -14.32 -19.56 -29.32
CA LYS A 247 -13.86 -20.84 -29.92
C LYS A 247 -12.59 -20.69 -30.76
N ARG A 248 -12.43 -19.54 -31.43
CA ARG A 248 -11.23 -19.16 -32.17
C ARG A 248 -10.60 -17.95 -31.49
N SER A 249 -9.28 -17.97 -31.38
CA SER A 249 -8.51 -16.92 -30.72
C SER A 249 -8.70 -15.54 -31.37
N GLN A 250 -8.81 -15.50 -32.70
CA GLN A 250 -9.05 -14.26 -33.45
C GLN A 250 -10.39 -13.64 -33.07
N ASP A 251 -11.44 -14.45 -33.01
CA ASP A 251 -12.79 -14.00 -32.65
C ASP A 251 -12.80 -13.45 -31.21
N ALA A 252 -12.05 -14.07 -30.28
CA ALA A 252 -11.91 -13.57 -28.91
C ALA A 252 -11.24 -12.20 -28.87
N LYS A 253 -10.16 -12.03 -29.64
CA LYS A 253 -9.39 -10.79 -29.74
C LYS A 253 -10.15 -9.66 -30.42
N GLU A 254 -10.98 -9.99 -31.40
CA GLU A 254 -11.85 -9.03 -32.08
C GLU A 254 -12.99 -8.58 -31.16
N ALA A 255 -13.64 -9.52 -30.47
CA ALA A 255 -14.75 -9.24 -29.57
C ALA A 255 -14.30 -8.46 -28.31
N PHE A 256 -13.14 -8.78 -27.73
CA PHE A 256 -12.66 -8.10 -26.53
C PHE A 256 -12.06 -6.72 -26.81
N ARG A 257 -11.63 -6.45 -28.05
CA ARG A 257 -10.92 -5.23 -28.44
C ARG A 257 -11.57 -3.94 -27.95
N PRO A 258 -12.89 -3.72 -28.19
CA PRO A 258 -13.51 -2.45 -27.82
C PRO A 258 -13.53 -2.25 -26.32
N TYR A 259 -13.72 -3.33 -25.55
CA TYR A 259 -13.67 -3.31 -24.09
C TYR A 259 -12.26 -3.01 -23.58
N PHE A 260 -11.23 -3.65 -24.16
CA PHE A 260 -9.85 -3.38 -23.78
C PHE A 260 -9.45 -1.93 -24.08
N ASP A 261 -9.64 -1.47 -25.31
CA ASP A 261 -9.12 -0.17 -25.77
C ASP A 261 -9.80 1.03 -25.07
N ASN A 262 -11.05 0.86 -24.61
CA ASN A 262 -11.83 1.92 -23.98
C ASN A 262 -11.96 1.77 -22.45
N ALA A 263 -11.45 0.69 -21.85
CA ALA A 263 -11.49 0.54 -20.40
C ALA A 263 -10.61 1.62 -19.75
N PRO A 264 -11.09 2.30 -18.69
CA PRO A 264 -10.26 3.26 -17.93
C PRO A 264 -8.97 2.65 -17.35
N VAL A 265 -8.93 1.32 -17.19
CA VAL A 265 -7.82 0.59 -16.59
C VAL A 265 -6.73 0.21 -17.61
N TYR A 266 -7.08 0.01 -18.89
CA TYR A 266 -6.11 -0.34 -19.93
C TYR A 266 -5.82 0.80 -20.90
N GLY A 267 -6.83 1.64 -21.17
CA GLY A 267 -6.80 2.66 -22.21
C GLY A 267 -5.63 3.62 -22.03
N GLY A 268 -4.92 3.90 -23.12
CA GLY A 268 -3.73 4.74 -23.08
C GLY A 268 -2.43 4.03 -22.65
N GLY A 269 -2.51 2.75 -22.31
CA GLY A 269 -1.38 1.88 -22.02
C GLY A 269 -0.90 1.04 -23.22
N PRO A 270 -0.21 -0.10 -22.97
CA PRO A 270 0.23 -1.01 -24.03
C PRO A 270 -0.96 -1.60 -24.80
N THR A 271 -0.69 -2.08 -26.01
CA THR A 271 -1.69 -2.82 -26.80
C THR A 271 -2.15 -4.07 -26.05
N MET A 272 -3.34 -4.58 -26.36
CA MET A 272 -3.85 -5.80 -25.72
C MET A 272 -2.87 -6.98 -25.90
N GLU A 273 -2.26 -7.11 -27.07
CA GLU A 273 -1.25 -8.13 -27.35
C GLU A 273 -0.06 -8.03 -26.39
N GLU A 274 0.56 -6.85 -26.27
CA GLU A 274 1.65 -6.59 -25.32
C GLU A 274 1.21 -6.83 -23.88
N PHE A 275 0.00 -6.42 -23.51
CA PHE A 275 -0.54 -6.60 -22.17
C PHE A 275 -0.75 -8.08 -21.83
N THR A 276 -1.29 -8.89 -22.75
CA THR A 276 -1.46 -10.35 -22.60
C THR A 276 -0.13 -11.12 -22.57
N GLU A 277 0.92 -10.55 -23.15
CA GLU A 277 2.27 -11.11 -23.06
C GLU A 277 2.88 -10.84 -21.68
N GLN A 278 2.70 -9.63 -21.17
CA GLN A 278 3.33 -9.17 -19.93
C GLN A 278 2.56 -9.57 -18.66
N THR A 279 1.27 -9.87 -18.76
CA THR A 279 0.39 -10.12 -17.61
C THR A 279 -0.38 -11.45 -17.73
N PRO A 280 -1.12 -11.86 -16.69
CA PRO A 280 -2.00 -13.02 -16.71
C PRO A 280 -3.28 -12.86 -17.54
N LEU A 281 -3.57 -11.68 -18.11
CA LEU A 281 -4.71 -11.52 -19.00
C LEU A 281 -4.58 -12.47 -20.19
N THR A 282 -5.58 -13.32 -20.39
CA THR A 282 -5.61 -14.27 -21.50
C THR A 282 -6.82 -14.03 -22.38
N VAL A 283 -6.58 -13.60 -23.62
CA VAL A 283 -7.62 -13.37 -24.62
C VAL A 283 -7.40 -14.34 -25.79
N GLY A 284 -8.23 -15.37 -25.90
CA GLY A 284 -7.96 -16.45 -26.85
C GLY A 284 -8.96 -17.59 -26.86
N SER A 285 -8.50 -18.75 -27.33
CA SER A 285 -9.26 -20.00 -27.35
C SER A 285 -9.28 -20.68 -25.97
N PRO A 286 -10.24 -21.60 -25.72
CA PRO A 286 -10.25 -22.42 -24.50
C PRO A 286 -8.91 -23.13 -24.23
N GLN A 287 -8.23 -23.62 -25.28
CA GLN A 287 -6.92 -24.26 -25.14
C GLN A 287 -5.83 -23.28 -24.70
N GLU A 288 -5.79 -22.07 -25.27
CA GLU A 288 -4.81 -21.06 -24.85
C GLU A 288 -5.02 -20.62 -23.40
N VAL A 289 -6.28 -20.56 -22.93
CA VAL A 289 -6.58 -20.28 -21.52
C VAL A 289 -6.14 -21.42 -20.60
N ILE A 290 -6.34 -22.68 -21.01
CA ILE A 290 -5.82 -23.85 -20.27
C ILE A 290 -4.29 -23.76 -20.16
N ASP A 291 -3.60 -23.61 -21.29
CA ASP A 291 -2.14 -23.59 -21.36
C ASP A 291 -1.57 -22.44 -20.52
N ARG A 292 -2.16 -21.25 -20.63
CA ARG A 292 -1.72 -20.08 -19.85
C ARG A 292 -1.99 -20.23 -18.36
N THR A 293 -3.13 -20.79 -17.98
CA THR A 293 -3.44 -21.01 -16.55
C THR A 293 -2.48 -22.03 -15.94
N LEU A 294 -2.17 -23.11 -16.67
CA LEU A 294 -1.19 -24.11 -16.22
C LEU A 294 0.21 -23.51 -16.05
N SER A 295 0.61 -22.56 -16.91
CA SER A 295 1.91 -21.90 -16.81
C SER A 295 2.06 -21.06 -15.53
N PHE A 296 0.99 -20.70 -14.82
CA PHE A 296 1.10 -20.00 -13.54
C PHE A 296 1.78 -20.85 -12.47
N ARG A 297 1.61 -22.18 -12.54
CA ARG A 297 2.33 -23.12 -11.67
C ARG A 297 3.84 -23.08 -11.91
N GLU A 298 4.29 -22.86 -13.15
CA GLU A 298 5.72 -22.74 -13.45
C GLU A 298 6.32 -21.46 -12.83
N MET A 299 5.51 -20.42 -12.70
CA MET A 299 5.89 -19.13 -12.12
C MET A 299 5.95 -19.17 -10.59
N VAL A 300 4.92 -19.75 -9.93
CA VAL A 300 4.80 -19.70 -8.47
C VAL A 300 4.81 -21.05 -7.79
N GLY A 301 5.07 -22.17 -8.47
CA GLY A 301 4.90 -23.51 -7.90
C GLY A 301 3.43 -23.85 -7.61
N ASP A 302 3.20 -24.85 -6.75
CA ASP A 302 1.84 -25.29 -6.40
C ASP A 302 1.05 -24.22 -5.64
N TYR A 303 -0.22 -24.07 -6.01
CA TYR A 303 -1.15 -23.12 -5.39
C TYR A 303 -2.55 -23.73 -5.33
N GLN A 304 -3.42 -23.15 -4.51
CA GLN A 304 -4.69 -23.76 -4.09
C GLN A 304 -5.93 -23.07 -4.67
N ARG A 305 -5.80 -21.81 -5.12
CA ARG A 305 -6.95 -21.05 -5.63
C ARG A 305 -6.61 -20.20 -6.84
N GLN A 306 -7.44 -20.29 -7.88
CA GLN A 306 -7.41 -19.44 -9.06
C GLN A 306 -8.74 -18.70 -9.16
N LEU A 307 -8.72 -17.36 -9.10
CA LEU A 307 -9.90 -16.54 -9.37
C LEU A 307 -9.74 -15.75 -10.67
N PHE A 308 -10.79 -15.70 -11.46
CA PHE A 308 -10.82 -14.93 -12.71
C PHE A 308 -11.76 -13.72 -12.61
N LEU A 309 -11.27 -12.55 -13.00
CA LEU A 309 -12.11 -11.39 -13.26
C LEU A 309 -12.86 -11.61 -14.57
N VAL A 310 -14.18 -11.48 -14.55
CA VAL A 310 -15.03 -11.82 -15.70
C VAL A 310 -15.95 -10.68 -16.16
N ASP A 311 -16.12 -9.63 -15.35
CA ASP A 311 -17.20 -8.66 -15.54
C ASP A 311 -16.77 -7.19 -15.48
N HIS A 312 -15.53 -6.92 -15.89
CA HIS A 312 -14.88 -5.62 -15.97
C HIS A 312 -14.99 -4.98 -17.37
N ALA A 313 -14.61 -3.70 -17.52
CA ALA A 313 -14.47 -2.97 -18.79
C ALA A 313 -15.78 -2.68 -19.53
N GLY A 314 -16.91 -2.72 -18.82
CA GLY A 314 -18.22 -2.49 -19.44
C GLY A 314 -18.73 -3.69 -20.24
N LEU A 315 -18.23 -4.90 -19.97
CA LEU A 315 -18.78 -6.12 -20.55
C LEU A 315 -20.27 -6.28 -20.21
N PRO A 316 -21.15 -6.49 -21.20
CA PRO A 316 -22.56 -6.74 -20.94
C PRO A 316 -22.75 -8.08 -20.23
N LEU A 317 -23.73 -8.18 -19.33
CA LEU A 317 -23.97 -9.39 -18.53
C LEU A 317 -24.08 -10.66 -19.38
N THR A 318 -24.68 -10.60 -20.57
CA THR A 318 -24.78 -11.75 -21.47
C THR A 318 -23.42 -12.30 -21.85
N GLU A 319 -22.45 -11.42 -22.12
CA GLU A 319 -21.09 -11.84 -22.45
C GLU A 319 -20.39 -12.42 -21.22
N VAL A 320 -20.56 -11.79 -20.06
CA VAL A 320 -20.02 -12.31 -18.79
C VAL A 320 -20.49 -13.73 -18.51
N LEU A 321 -21.78 -14.02 -18.70
CA LEU A 321 -22.33 -15.36 -18.51
C LEU A 321 -21.75 -16.35 -19.52
N HIS A 322 -21.59 -15.97 -20.79
CA HIS A 322 -20.92 -16.82 -21.78
C HIS A 322 -19.45 -17.12 -21.43
N GLN A 323 -18.74 -16.15 -20.85
CA GLN A 323 -17.36 -16.38 -20.39
C GLN A 323 -17.31 -17.39 -19.23
N ILE A 324 -18.33 -17.40 -18.36
CA ILE A 324 -18.47 -18.38 -17.28
C ILE A 324 -18.83 -19.76 -17.83
N ASP A 325 -19.67 -19.86 -18.87
CA ASP A 325 -19.92 -21.12 -19.59
C ASP A 325 -18.62 -21.72 -20.16
N PHE A 326 -17.78 -20.90 -20.80
CA PHE A 326 -16.46 -21.36 -21.28
C PHE A 326 -15.54 -21.82 -20.13
N LEU A 327 -15.54 -21.12 -18.99
CA LEU A 327 -14.82 -21.57 -17.80
C LEU A 327 -15.32 -22.94 -17.33
N GLY A 328 -16.64 -23.15 -17.32
CA GLY A 328 -17.26 -24.45 -17.01
C GLY A 328 -16.85 -25.56 -17.98
N GLU A 329 -16.75 -25.25 -19.28
CA GLU A 329 -16.31 -26.21 -20.31
C GLU A 329 -14.87 -26.69 -20.09
N ILE A 330 -13.95 -25.78 -19.74
CA ILE A 330 -12.52 -26.12 -19.54
C ILE A 330 -12.21 -26.64 -18.13
N LEU A 331 -13.09 -26.41 -17.16
CA LEU A 331 -12.86 -26.76 -15.75
C LEU A 331 -12.48 -28.24 -15.52
N PRO A 332 -13.09 -29.25 -16.16
CA PRO A 332 -12.67 -30.64 -16.02
C PRO A 332 -11.24 -30.90 -16.48
N VAL A 333 -10.79 -30.20 -17.54
CA VAL A 333 -9.42 -30.32 -18.06
C VAL A 333 -8.45 -29.68 -17.07
N LEU A 334 -8.72 -28.45 -16.64
CA LEU A 334 -7.90 -27.75 -15.63
C LEU A 334 -7.73 -28.62 -14.37
N ARG A 335 -8.83 -29.15 -13.82
CA ARG A 335 -8.77 -30.02 -12.63
C ARG A 335 -7.91 -31.26 -12.86
N ARG A 336 -8.03 -31.91 -14.02
CA ARG A 336 -7.23 -33.10 -14.34
C ARG A 336 -5.74 -32.77 -14.46
N GLU A 337 -5.39 -31.71 -15.17
CA GLU A 337 -3.99 -31.31 -15.39
C GLU A 337 -3.34 -30.80 -14.09
N PHE A 338 -4.02 -29.99 -13.28
CA PHE A 338 -3.50 -29.59 -11.97
C PHE A 338 -3.34 -30.78 -11.02
N ALA A 339 -4.27 -31.74 -11.03
CA ALA A 339 -4.16 -32.93 -10.21
C ALA A 339 -3.00 -33.85 -10.65
N SER A 340 -2.70 -33.94 -11.95
CA SER A 340 -1.59 -34.75 -12.47
C SER A 340 -0.22 -34.15 -12.17
N LEU A 341 -0.16 -32.82 -12.03
CA LEU A 341 1.06 -32.06 -11.73
C LEU A 341 1.31 -31.89 -10.23
N SER A 342 0.27 -32.02 -9.39
CA SER A 342 0.35 -31.80 -7.94
C SER A 342 1.17 -32.87 -7.21
N GLU A 343 2.09 -32.44 -6.35
CA GLU A 343 2.81 -33.34 -5.45
C GLU A 343 1.90 -33.90 -4.34
N GLU A 344 2.29 -35.04 -3.74
CA GLU A 344 1.50 -35.73 -2.71
C GLU A 344 1.39 -34.94 -1.39
N ASP A 345 2.42 -34.14 -1.07
CA ASP A 345 2.52 -33.39 0.20
C ASP A 345 1.91 -31.98 0.18
N VAL A 346 1.39 -31.54 -0.97
CA VAL A 346 0.81 -30.19 -1.13
C VAL A 346 -0.59 -30.17 -0.52
N PRO A 347 -0.91 -29.21 0.35
CA PRO A 347 -2.23 -29.14 0.97
C PRO A 347 -3.31 -28.77 -0.05
N ASP A 348 -4.50 -29.34 0.18
CA ASP A 348 -5.71 -28.95 -0.53
C ASP A 348 -6.10 -27.50 -0.20
N ALA A 349 -6.89 -26.90 -1.08
CA ALA A 349 -7.48 -25.60 -0.81
C ALA A 349 -8.35 -25.62 0.47
N PRO A 350 -8.17 -24.67 1.40
CA PRO A 350 -8.89 -24.67 2.66
C PRO A 350 -10.39 -24.53 2.49
N THR A 351 -11.11 -25.27 3.34
CA THR A 351 -12.56 -25.18 3.55
C THR A 351 -12.87 -25.25 5.05
N HIS A 352 -14.05 -24.80 5.46
CA HIS A 352 -14.51 -24.96 6.85
C HIS A 352 -14.38 -26.40 7.35
N GLU A 353 -14.80 -27.38 6.54
CA GLU A 353 -14.70 -28.80 6.86
C GLU A 353 -13.24 -29.25 7.05
N SER A 354 -12.31 -28.73 6.24
CA SER A 354 -10.88 -29.03 6.38
C SER A 354 -10.31 -28.45 7.69
N LEU A 355 -10.70 -27.23 8.05
CA LEU A 355 -10.27 -26.56 9.28
C LEU A 355 -10.84 -27.24 10.52
N LEU A 356 -12.12 -27.63 10.48
CA LEU A 356 -12.76 -28.39 11.55
C LEU A 356 -12.04 -29.73 11.81
N ARG A 357 -11.63 -30.43 10.76
CA ARG A 357 -10.83 -31.66 10.88
C ARG A 357 -9.45 -31.42 11.48
N LEU A 358 -8.81 -30.28 11.18
CA LEU A 358 -7.53 -29.91 11.77
C LEU A 358 -7.67 -29.57 13.25
N ARG A 359 -8.70 -28.80 13.61
CA ARG A 359 -8.99 -28.44 15.01
C ARG A 359 -9.29 -29.66 15.88
N GLY A 360 -10.03 -30.64 15.36
CA GLY A 360 -10.31 -31.90 16.08
C GLY A 360 -9.06 -32.73 16.41
N LYS A 361 -7.88 -32.39 15.86
CA LYS A 361 -6.59 -33.01 16.18
C LYS A 361 -5.79 -32.23 17.23
N GLU A 362 -6.19 -30.99 17.55
CA GLU A 362 -5.59 -30.19 18.61
C GLU A 362 -6.35 -30.38 19.94
N PRO A 363 -5.68 -30.36 21.10
CA PRO A 363 -6.36 -30.42 22.38
C PRO A 363 -7.31 -29.21 22.50
N ALA A 364 -8.57 -29.47 22.84
CA ALA A 364 -9.60 -28.45 22.96
C ALA A 364 -9.11 -27.32 23.89
N ARG A 365 -8.94 -26.10 23.34
CA ARG A 365 -8.80 -24.89 24.16
C ARG A 365 -10.06 -24.80 25.01
N SER A 366 -9.87 -24.77 26.33
CA SER A 366 -10.93 -24.93 27.34
C SER A 366 -12.16 -24.12 26.96
N GLU A 367 -13.28 -24.81 26.77
CA GLU A 367 -14.59 -24.18 26.72
C GLU A 367 -14.79 -23.43 28.04
N ALA A 368 -14.63 -22.11 28.01
CA ALA A 368 -15.01 -21.27 29.13
C ALA A 368 -16.53 -21.41 29.28
N LYS A 369 -16.94 -21.98 30.42
CA LYS A 369 -18.32 -22.23 30.82
C LYS A 369 -19.23 -21.05 30.50
N ILE A 370 -20.10 -21.26 29.53
CA ILE A 370 -21.16 -20.33 29.17
C ILE A 370 -22.32 -20.50 30.16
N TRP A 371 -22.70 -19.40 30.81
CA TRP A 371 -23.87 -19.20 31.69
C TRP A 371 -23.98 -20.07 32.95
N GLN A 372 -23.26 -19.69 34.01
CA GLN A 372 -23.81 -19.78 35.37
C GLN A 372 -23.59 -18.47 36.12
N GLU A 373 -24.70 -17.95 36.64
CA GLU A 373 -24.87 -16.74 37.42
C GLU A 373 -23.82 -16.62 38.54
N GLN A 374 -23.24 -15.42 38.71
CA GLN A 374 -23.00 -14.84 40.03
C GLN A 374 -22.64 -13.35 39.94
N THR A 375 -23.41 -12.57 40.70
CA THR A 375 -23.17 -11.17 41.08
C THR A 375 -21.75 -10.95 41.61
N PRO A 376 -21.11 -9.80 41.35
CA PRO A 376 -19.73 -9.57 41.80
C PRO A 376 -19.71 -9.22 43.29
N ASP A 377 -18.91 -9.95 44.06
CA ASP A 377 -18.44 -9.48 45.36
C ASP A 377 -17.02 -8.92 45.20
N ALA A 378 -16.82 -7.77 45.85
CA ALA A 378 -15.57 -7.04 45.89
C ALA A 378 -14.54 -7.73 46.80
N ASP A 379 -13.27 -7.62 46.43
CA ASP A 379 -12.05 -7.57 47.28
C ASP A 379 -10.90 -8.46 46.79
N LEU A 380 -9.67 -8.03 47.16
CA LEU A 380 -8.32 -8.64 46.99
C LEU A 380 -7.56 -8.14 45.73
N VAL A 381 -6.66 -7.14 45.75
CA VAL A 381 -5.51 -6.73 46.58
C VAL A 381 -4.26 -7.64 46.49
N ASN A 382 -3.25 -7.13 45.74
CA ASN A 382 -1.77 -7.20 45.81
C ASN A 382 -1.01 -8.46 46.27
N GLU A 383 -0.03 -8.91 45.46
CA GLU A 383 1.41 -9.08 45.81
C GLU A 383 2.29 -9.13 44.53
N PRO A 384 3.50 -8.50 44.47
CA PRO A 384 4.42 -8.62 43.33
C PRO A 384 5.55 -9.66 43.56
N ARG A 385 5.95 -10.38 42.50
CA ARG A 385 7.12 -11.30 42.49
C ARG A 385 8.24 -10.76 41.59
N GLU A 386 9.44 -10.64 42.16
CA GLU A 386 10.69 -10.24 41.50
C GLU A 386 11.22 -11.28 40.50
N TRP A 387 11.83 -10.81 39.39
CA TRP A 387 12.66 -11.64 38.50
C TRP A 387 13.95 -10.92 38.09
N ASN A 388 15.06 -11.67 38.11
CA ASN A 388 16.45 -11.23 37.94
C ASN A 388 16.84 -10.85 36.50
N GLN A 389 17.74 -9.86 36.38
CA GLN A 389 18.42 -9.39 35.15
C GLN A 389 19.41 -10.41 34.56
N ILE A 390 19.49 -10.48 33.22
CA ILE A 390 20.64 -10.98 32.45
C ILE A 390 20.93 -9.99 31.31
N SER A 391 22.20 -9.58 31.17
CA SER A 391 22.73 -8.60 30.20
C SER A 391 23.41 -9.25 28.99
N ILE A 392 23.36 -8.57 27.84
CA ILE A 392 23.96 -8.94 26.53
C ILE A 392 25.27 -8.16 26.29
N ASP A 393 26.21 -8.74 25.52
CA ASP A 393 27.37 -8.05 24.93
C ASP A 393 27.45 -8.33 23.41
N LEU A 394 27.82 -7.32 22.61
CA LEU A 394 27.96 -7.34 21.15
C LEU A 394 29.13 -6.47 20.69
N THR A 395 30.06 -7.01 19.89
CA THR A 395 30.94 -6.21 19.03
C THR A 395 31.34 -6.90 17.72
N ALA A 396 31.41 -6.06 16.67
CA ALA A 396 32.13 -6.13 15.38
C ALA A 396 31.64 -7.14 14.30
N GLY A 397 31.61 -6.84 12.99
CA GLY A 397 32.08 -5.71 12.19
C GLY A 397 31.81 -5.96 10.69
N ALA A 398 31.73 -4.89 9.91
CA ALA A 398 31.29 -4.82 8.50
C ALA A 398 32.34 -5.27 7.45
N GLN A 399 31.89 -5.63 6.23
CA GLN A 399 32.36 -5.01 4.97
C GLN A 399 31.62 -5.53 3.71
N THR A 400 31.54 -4.63 2.72
CA THR A 400 30.75 -4.61 1.48
C THR A 400 31.51 -5.14 0.27
N ASP A 401 30.78 -5.44 -0.82
CA ASP A 401 31.33 -5.58 -2.18
C ASP A 401 30.37 -4.95 -3.22
N ASP A 402 30.92 -4.50 -4.35
CA ASP A 402 30.35 -3.52 -5.29
C ASP A 402 30.30 -4.01 -6.76
N GLY A 403 29.42 -3.40 -7.58
CA GLY A 403 29.52 -3.37 -9.07
C GLY A 403 28.42 -4.14 -9.84
N VAL A 404 27.34 -3.56 -10.40
CA VAL A 404 27.13 -2.60 -11.53
C VAL A 404 27.07 -3.24 -12.94
N GLY A 405 26.00 -2.91 -13.72
CA GLY A 405 25.97 -2.93 -15.20
C GLY A 405 24.60 -3.32 -15.81
N THR A 406 23.63 -2.41 -15.97
CA THR A 406 23.28 -1.55 -17.15
C THR A 406 22.37 -2.15 -18.24
N ARG A 407 21.31 -1.39 -18.56
CA ARG A 407 20.22 -1.53 -19.56
C ARG A 407 20.44 -0.55 -20.72
N ASP A 408 19.71 -0.77 -21.82
CA ASP A 408 19.27 0.22 -22.85
C ASP A 408 17.88 -0.23 -23.35
N GLY A 409 16.86 0.55 -23.73
CA GLY A 409 16.60 2.00 -23.80
C GLY A 409 15.28 2.28 -24.58
N ALA A 410 14.63 3.42 -24.26
CA ALA A 410 13.66 4.26 -25.03
C ALA A 410 12.23 3.73 -25.36
N ALA A 411 11.08 4.33 -24.96
CA ALA A 411 10.47 5.69 -25.10
C ALA A 411 9.19 5.55 -26.01
N ALA A 412 8.02 6.17 -25.87
CA ALA A 412 7.44 7.28 -25.08
C ALA A 412 5.90 7.29 -25.30
N GLY A 413 5.13 8.00 -24.45
CA GLY A 413 3.81 8.53 -24.84
C GLY A 413 2.75 8.58 -23.73
N ASP A 414 2.69 9.70 -23.00
CA ASP A 414 1.73 9.97 -21.92
C ASP A 414 0.26 10.01 -22.38
N THR A 415 -0.58 9.25 -21.70
CA THR A 415 -2.00 9.59 -21.48
C THR A 415 -2.37 9.31 -20.02
N VAL A 416 -3.13 10.24 -19.45
CA VAL A 416 -3.54 10.29 -18.04
C VAL A 416 -4.38 9.05 -17.72
N THR A 417 -3.77 8.09 -17.02
CA THR A 417 -4.44 6.92 -16.45
C THR A 417 -4.35 6.96 -14.93
N GLY A 418 -5.45 6.60 -14.27
CA GLY A 418 -5.65 6.69 -12.82
C GLY A 418 -4.81 5.71 -12.01
N ALA A 419 -3.50 5.94 -11.95
CA ALA A 419 -2.57 5.22 -11.09
C ALA A 419 -1.50 6.17 -10.53
N SER A 420 -1.92 7.24 -9.85
CA SER A 420 -1.00 8.13 -9.14
C SER A 420 -1.59 8.46 -7.79
N PHE A 421 -1.44 7.57 -6.81
CA PHE A 421 -1.29 7.93 -5.40
C PHE A 421 -0.66 6.74 -4.64
N TYR A 422 0.18 7.08 -3.65
CA TYR A 422 0.70 6.25 -2.54
C TYR A 422 2.13 5.69 -2.65
N GLN A 423 2.98 6.36 -1.87
CA GLN A 423 4.14 5.90 -1.07
C GLN A 423 4.69 4.51 -1.35
N GLN A 424 5.99 4.46 -1.66
CA GLN A 424 6.72 3.20 -1.73
C GLN A 424 7.00 2.63 -0.35
N ALA A 425 6.81 1.31 -0.30
CA ALA A 425 7.33 0.40 0.71
C ALA A 425 8.85 0.61 0.90
N PRO A 426 9.36 0.42 2.12
CA PRO A 426 10.78 0.51 2.44
C PRO A 426 11.57 -0.63 1.77
N SER A 427 12.88 -0.71 2.01
CA SER A 427 13.65 -1.93 1.68
C SER A 427 12.96 -3.16 2.28
N ARG A 428 13.06 -4.31 1.60
CA ARG A 428 12.47 -5.58 2.07
C ARG A 428 12.79 -5.83 3.55
N GLU A 429 14.04 -5.62 3.95
CA GLU A 429 14.48 -5.78 5.34
C GLU A 429 13.79 -4.81 6.31
N ALA A 430 13.63 -3.55 5.92
CA ALA A 430 12.93 -2.56 6.75
C ALA A 430 11.40 -2.77 6.76
N ALA A 431 10.80 -3.32 5.70
CA ALA A 431 9.39 -3.74 5.70
C ALA A 431 9.19 -4.88 6.70
N LEU A 432 10.03 -5.91 6.61
CA LEU A 432 9.99 -7.08 7.49
C LEU A 432 10.26 -6.69 8.94
N GLY A 433 11.30 -5.89 9.22
CA GLY A 433 11.60 -5.45 10.58
C GLY A 433 10.48 -4.63 11.22
N ARG A 434 9.73 -3.83 10.44
CA ARG A 434 8.53 -3.14 10.96
C ARG A 434 7.36 -4.08 11.16
N ALA A 435 7.14 -5.01 10.23
CA ALA A 435 6.10 -6.02 10.36
C ALA A 435 6.32 -6.89 11.60
N ASP A 436 7.54 -7.40 11.81
CA ASP A 436 7.92 -8.14 13.02
C ASP A 436 7.62 -7.33 14.29
N LYS A 437 8.01 -6.05 14.31
CA LYS A 437 7.70 -5.16 15.44
C LYS A 437 6.20 -5.02 15.71
N TRP A 438 5.39 -4.78 14.67
CA TRP A 438 3.93 -4.66 14.85
C TRP A 438 3.28 -5.96 15.29
N LEU A 439 3.77 -7.11 14.80
CA LEU A 439 3.28 -8.43 15.20
C LEU A 439 3.58 -8.68 16.68
N GLU A 440 4.80 -8.39 17.14
CA GLU A 440 5.17 -8.47 18.56
C GLU A 440 4.32 -7.53 19.43
N GLU A 441 4.09 -6.30 19.00
CA GLU A 441 3.25 -5.33 19.71
C GLU A 441 1.79 -5.80 19.81
N SER A 442 1.25 -6.37 18.73
CA SER A 442 -0.13 -6.90 18.69
C SER A 442 -0.35 -8.10 19.63
N GLN A 443 0.71 -8.84 19.98
CA GLN A 443 0.62 -9.93 20.96
C GLN A 443 0.70 -9.46 22.41
N LYS A 444 1.41 -8.35 22.69
CA LYS A 444 1.63 -7.84 24.06
C LYS A 444 0.40 -7.15 24.66
N SER A 445 -0.56 -6.72 23.84
CA SER A 445 -1.78 -6.00 24.29
C SER A 445 -2.80 -6.85 25.08
N GLY A 446 -2.42 -8.05 25.56
CA GLY A 446 -3.33 -9.06 26.12
C GLY A 446 -3.12 -9.50 27.58
N SER A 447 -2.10 -9.03 28.31
CA SER A 447 -1.91 -9.48 29.71
C SER A 447 -1.17 -8.45 30.59
N GLY A 448 -1.87 -7.79 31.51
CA GLY A 448 -1.22 -7.01 32.58
C GLY A 448 -2.14 -6.05 33.32
N THR A 449 -2.25 -6.23 34.64
CA THR A 449 -2.75 -5.22 35.60
C THR A 449 -1.84 -3.99 35.58
N VAL A 450 -2.46 -2.81 35.51
CA VAL A 450 -1.80 -1.50 35.37
C VAL A 450 -1.12 -1.10 36.68
N GLU A 451 0.22 -1.11 36.70
CA GLU A 451 0.96 -0.12 37.48
C GLU A 451 1.39 1.00 36.52
N GLN A 452 0.99 2.21 36.89
CA GLN A 452 1.15 3.41 36.11
C GLN A 452 2.58 3.94 36.28
N GLU A 453 3.49 3.50 35.42
CA GLU A 453 4.77 4.19 35.22
C GLU A 453 4.69 5.07 33.97
N ASP A 454 4.62 6.38 34.21
CA ASP A 454 4.98 7.38 33.21
C ASP A 454 6.47 7.24 32.91
N SER A 455 6.81 6.57 31.81
CA SER A 455 8.09 6.77 31.14
C SER A 455 8.07 6.46 29.64
N PRO A 456 8.83 7.23 28.85
CA PRO A 456 8.66 7.34 27.41
C PRO A 456 9.46 6.24 26.69
N VAL A 457 8.78 5.39 25.92
CA VAL A 457 9.45 4.41 25.05
C VAL A 457 10.08 5.15 23.86
N GLN A 458 11.41 5.20 23.91
CA GLN A 458 12.29 5.65 22.84
C GLN A 458 12.27 4.65 21.68
N SER A 459 11.91 5.12 20.49
CA SER A 459 12.26 4.48 19.22
C SER A 459 13.76 4.63 18.96
N GLN A 460 14.49 3.52 18.78
CA GLN A 460 15.79 3.51 18.10
C GLN A 460 15.56 2.85 16.73
N GLU A 461 15.66 3.51 15.59
CA GLU A 461 16.33 4.78 15.29
C GLU A 461 15.49 6.01 15.65
N ALA A 462 16.13 6.93 16.37
CA ALA A 462 15.56 8.23 16.62
C ALA A 462 15.21 8.91 15.27
N PRO A 463 14.15 9.72 15.19
CA PRO A 463 14.19 10.82 14.24
C PRO A 463 15.53 11.52 14.47
N TRP A 464 16.23 11.98 13.43
CA TRP A 464 17.50 12.72 13.61
C TRP A 464 17.38 14.00 14.48
N TRP A 465 16.24 14.23 15.14
CA TRP A 465 15.88 15.36 15.97
C TRP A 465 14.91 14.93 17.11
N THR A 466 14.84 15.75 18.16
CA THR A 466 13.86 15.61 19.26
C THR A 466 12.61 16.49 19.00
N LYS A 467 11.46 16.16 19.62
CA LYS A 467 10.16 16.84 19.45
C LYS A 467 10.18 18.38 19.65
N ASN A 468 11.24 18.92 20.27
CA ASN A 468 11.41 20.34 20.59
C ASN A 468 12.29 21.14 19.61
N GLU A 469 12.85 20.52 18.56
CA GLU A 469 13.78 21.18 17.63
C GLU A 469 13.11 21.60 16.31
N ARG A 470 13.25 22.87 15.93
CA ARG A 470 12.73 23.40 14.66
C ARG A 470 13.74 23.12 13.54
N ARG A 471 13.25 22.65 12.39
CA ARG A 471 14.10 22.18 11.28
C ARG A 471 14.01 23.08 10.06
N ILE A 472 15.15 23.56 9.58
CA ILE A 472 15.27 24.23 8.29
C ILE A 472 15.93 23.26 7.30
N VAL A 473 15.19 22.86 6.27
CA VAL A 473 15.77 22.09 5.15
C VAL A 473 16.20 23.04 4.04
N VAL A 474 17.43 22.88 3.59
CA VAL A 474 18.08 23.76 2.62
C VAL A 474 18.28 23.00 1.33
N ILE A 475 17.49 23.33 0.32
CA ILE A 475 17.49 22.65 -0.97
C ILE A 475 18.24 23.52 -1.97
N HIS A 476 19.26 22.97 -2.63
CA HIS A 476 19.92 23.68 -3.72
C HIS A 476 20.34 22.81 -4.91
N ALA A 477 20.17 23.35 -6.12
CA ALA A 477 20.55 22.69 -7.37
C ALA A 477 21.93 23.15 -7.90
N GLY A 478 22.88 23.38 -6.98
CA GLY A 478 24.24 23.75 -7.36
C GLY A 478 25.02 22.55 -7.91
N MET A 479 25.66 22.71 -9.07
CA MET A 479 26.33 21.59 -9.79
C MET A 479 27.75 21.25 -9.29
N SER A 480 28.30 21.99 -8.33
CA SER A 480 29.61 21.73 -7.72
C SER A 480 29.63 21.99 -6.21
N ASP A 481 30.61 21.41 -5.49
CA ASP A 481 30.75 21.56 -4.03
C ASP A 481 31.02 23.00 -3.59
N ALA A 482 31.62 23.80 -4.47
CA ALA A 482 31.91 25.22 -4.25
C ALA A 482 30.96 26.16 -5.00
N SER A 483 29.77 25.68 -5.41
CA SER A 483 28.83 26.47 -6.23
C SER A 483 28.28 27.70 -5.50
N SER A 484 28.03 28.78 -6.26
CA SER A 484 27.40 30.01 -5.75
C SER A 484 26.02 29.76 -5.16
N SER A 485 25.23 28.84 -5.75
CA SER A 485 23.91 28.45 -5.23
C SER A 485 24.01 27.80 -3.84
N ARG A 486 24.98 26.91 -3.62
CA ARG A 486 25.25 26.35 -2.29
C ARG A 486 25.66 27.44 -1.29
N LYS A 487 26.59 28.32 -1.69
CA LYS A 487 27.05 29.44 -0.85
C LYS A 487 25.90 30.35 -0.42
N LEU A 488 25.00 30.68 -1.35
CA LEU A 488 23.81 31.48 -1.06
C LEU A 488 22.85 30.74 -0.13
N ALA A 489 22.51 29.48 -0.44
CA ALA A 489 21.58 28.66 0.34
C ALA A 489 22.02 28.52 1.80
N MET A 490 23.30 28.21 2.02
CA MET A 490 23.85 28.07 3.37
C MET A 490 23.94 29.41 4.12
N ARG A 491 24.17 30.54 3.43
CA ARG A 491 24.14 31.87 4.07
C ARG A 491 22.73 32.25 4.52
N LEU A 492 21.72 32.02 3.66
CA LEU A 492 20.31 32.25 3.98
C LEU A 492 19.88 31.41 5.19
N ALA A 493 20.19 30.12 5.19
CA ALA A 493 19.84 29.21 6.27
C ALA A 493 20.53 29.55 7.60
N LYS A 494 21.84 29.85 7.58
CA LYS A 494 22.60 30.23 8.77
C LYS A 494 22.10 31.54 9.38
N GLU A 495 21.79 32.54 8.54
CA GLU A 495 21.24 33.81 9.02
C GLU A 495 19.84 33.63 9.63
N ALA A 496 18.99 32.79 9.03
CA ALA A 496 17.67 32.48 9.59
C ALA A 496 17.77 31.74 10.92
N ALA A 497 18.65 30.74 11.02
CA ALA A 497 18.92 30.02 12.25
C ALA A 497 19.52 30.94 13.33
N ALA A 498 20.43 31.86 12.99
CA ALA A 498 20.97 32.82 13.96
C ALA A 498 19.89 33.72 14.58
N LYS A 499 18.90 34.15 13.78
CA LYS A 499 17.77 34.96 14.28
C LYS A 499 16.83 34.17 15.18
N LEU A 500 16.53 32.92 14.81
CA LEU A 500 15.70 32.03 15.64
C LEU A 500 16.40 31.66 16.95
N GLY A 501 17.73 31.46 16.90
CA GLY A 501 18.56 31.20 18.07
C GLY A 501 18.60 32.39 19.03
N ALA A 502 18.71 33.62 18.49
CA ALA A 502 18.57 34.85 19.29
C ALA A 502 17.20 34.99 19.96
N ALA A 503 16.16 34.34 19.41
CA ALA A 503 14.83 34.25 19.98
C ALA A 503 14.62 33.00 20.86
N GLY A 504 15.69 32.31 21.28
CA GLY A 504 15.64 31.20 22.24
C GLY A 504 15.26 29.83 21.67
N HIS A 505 15.24 29.65 20.34
CA HIS A 505 14.90 28.38 19.72
C HIS A 505 16.15 27.56 19.37
N SER A 506 16.08 26.23 19.47
CA SER A 506 17.08 25.32 18.89
C SER A 506 16.72 25.00 17.45
N ILE A 507 17.67 25.18 16.52
CA ILE A 507 17.43 25.04 15.06
C ILE A 507 18.47 24.11 14.46
N GLN A 508 17.98 23.08 13.78
CA GLN A 508 18.82 22.21 12.97
C GLN A 508 18.68 22.55 11.48
N ILE A 509 19.82 22.63 10.80
CA ILE A 509 19.90 22.86 9.35
C ILE A 509 20.27 21.54 8.67
N ARG A 510 19.44 21.08 7.73
CA ARG A 510 19.75 19.93 6.87
C ARG A 510 19.97 20.38 5.43
N GLU A 511 21.19 20.20 4.94
CA GLU A 511 21.57 20.53 3.55
C GLU A 511 21.18 19.40 2.59
N VAL A 512 20.50 19.77 1.51
CA VAL A 512 20.08 18.89 0.41
C VAL A 512 20.64 19.46 -0.90
N ALA A 513 21.75 18.87 -1.35
CA ALA A 513 22.36 19.19 -2.63
C ALA A 513 21.75 18.32 -3.74
N LEU A 514 20.86 18.88 -4.55
CA LEU A 514 20.09 18.12 -5.56
C LEU A 514 20.97 17.43 -6.61
N ARG A 515 22.19 17.92 -6.86
CA ARG A 515 23.15 17.24 -7.75
C ARG A 515 23.45 15.81 -7.28
N LYS A 516 23.44 15.57 -5.97
CA LYS A 516 23.67 14.24 -5.39
C LYS A 516 22.48 13.33 -5.64
N LEU A 517 21.32 13.88 -6.00
CA LEU A 517 20.08 13.17 -6.31
C LEU A 517 19.76 13.13 -7.80
N ALA A 518 20.64 13.62 -8.67
CA ALA A 518 20.31 13.74 -10.09
C ALA A 518 19.92 12.40 -10.75
N ARG A 519 20.59 11.31 -10.37
CA ARG A 519 20.23 9.96 -10.82
C ARG A 519 18.95 9.48 -10.14
N ASP A 520 18.88 9.62 -8.82
CA ASP A 520 17.71 9.24 -8.01
C ASP A 520 16.41 9.90 -8.53
N LEU A 521 16.50 11.17 -8.94
CA LEU A 521 15.41 11.95 -9.51
C LEU A 521 15.07 11.53 -10.95
N ALA A 522 16.07 11.20 -11.76
CA ALA A 522 15.85 10.66 -13.11
C ALA A 522 15.15 9.30 -13.04
N ASP A 523 15.61 8.42 -12.14
CA ASP A 523 15.01 7.11 -11.93
C ASP A 523 13.56 7.25 -11.43
N ASN A 524 13.30 8.18 -10.51
CA ASN A 524 11.94 8.46 -10.05
C ASN A 524 11.00 8.91 -11.17
N VAL A 525 11.43 9.85 -12.01
CA VAL A 525 10.61 10.32 -13.14
C VAL A 525 10.33 9.19 -14.15
N LEU A 526 11.28 8.29 -14.37
CA LEU A 526 11.14 7.19 -15.33
C LEU A 526 10.32 6.02 -14.80
N THR A 527 10.39 5.75 -13.49
CA THR A 527 9.80 4.55 -12.89
C THR A 527 8.56 4.84 -12.05
N GLY A 528 8.29 6.12 -11.75
CA GLY A 528 7.30 6.53 -10.75
C GLY A 528 7.75 6.32 -9.30
N PHE A 529 9.01 5.89 -9.08
CA PHE A 529 9.48 5.37 -7.81
C PHE A 529 10.82 5.99 -7.36
N GLY A 530 10.85 6.66 -6.21
CA GLY A 530 12.07 7.18 -5.58
C GLY A 530 12.76 6.12 -4.74
N ASN A 531 14.09 6.10 -4.75
CA ASN A 531 14.87 5.23 -3.86
C ASN A 531 14.89 5.78 -2.42
N GLU A 532 15.35 4.97 -1.46
CA GLU A 532 15.38 5.29 -0.03
C GLU A 532 16.00 6.66 0.27
N LYS A 533 17.07 7.00 -0.45
CA LYS A 533 17.77 8.27 -0.30
C LYS A 533 16.93 9.47 -0.75
N LEU A 534 16.23 9.36 -1.88
CA LEU A 534 15.32 10.40 -2.36
C LEU A 534 14.09 10.51 -1.45
N GLU A 535 13.48 9.39 -1.07
CA GLU A 535 12.30 9.37 -0.18
C GLU A 535 12.62 9.92 1.22
N GLY A 536 13.77 9.57 1.79
CA GLY A 536 14.24 10.14 3.06
C GLY A 536 14.51 11.64 3.00
N ILE A 537 14.74 12.20 1.80
CA ILE A 537 14.86 13.66 1.58
C ILE A 537 13.49 14.29 1.38
N LYS A 538 12.59 13.67 0.62
CA LYS A 538 11.20 14.12 0.47
C LYS A 538 10.51 14.20 1.84
N ALA A 539 10.64 13.15 2.67
CA ALA A 539 10.12 13.14 4.04
C ALA A 539 10.73 14.24 4.92
N ALA A 540 12.04 14.51 4.76
CA ALA A 540 12.69 15.60 5.48
C ALA A 540 12.13 16.97 5.08
N VAL A 541 11.85 17.18 3.79
CA VAL A 541 11.23 18.40 3.25
C VAL A 541 9.81 18.55 3.77
N SER A 542 8.98 17.51 3.71
CA SER A 542 7.61 17.53 4.22
C SER A 542 7.56 17.77 5.73
N GLY A 543 8.48 17.19 6.50
CA GLY A 543 8.58 17.38 7.94
C GLY A 543 9.31 18.65 8.39
N ALA A 544 9.88 19.44 7.47
CA ALA A 544 10.63 20.65 7.83
C ALA A 544 9.69 21.74 8.38
N ALA A 545 10.17 22.51 9.35
CA ALA A 545 9.47 23.68 9.85
C ALA A 545 9.53 24.82 8.82
N ALA A 546 10.64 24.94 8.09
CA ALA A 546 10.77 25.87 6.97
C ALA A 546 11.74 25.34 5.91
N LEU A 547 11.66 25.91 4.70
CA LEU A 547 12.59 25.63 3.62
C LEU A 547 13.39 26.85 3.18
N VAL A 548 14.63 26.61 2.78
CA VAL A 548 15.43 27.53 1.98
C VAL A 548 15.65 26.87 0.63
N ALA A 549 15.07 27.41 -0.44
CA ALA A 549 15.08 26.80 -1.76
C ALA A 549 15.87 27.66 -2.75
N VAL A 550 17.00 27.15 -3.25
CA VAL A 550 17.95 27.93 -4.08
C VAL A 550 18.32 27.21 -5.37
N THR A 551 18.16 27.88 -6.51
CA THR A 551 18.50 27.31 -7.83
C THR A 551 19.47 28.22 -8.60
N PRO A 552 20.42 27.66 -9.36
CA PRO A 552 21.04 28.43 -10.44
C PRO A 552 20.00 28.71 -11.53
N THR A 553 20.23 29.78 -12.28
CA THR A 553 19.44 30.15 -13.46
C THR A 553 20.18 29.73 -14.73
N TYR A 554 19.49 28.96 -15.58
CA TYR A 554 19.97 28.58 -16.90
C TYR A 554 18.92 28.99 -17.94
N GLN A 555 19.35 29.64 -19.03
CA GLN A 555 18.48 30.09 -20.13
C GLN A 555 17.22 30.85 -19.66
N GLY A 556 17.35 31.67 -18.61
CA GLY A 556 16.25 32.48 -18.09
C GLY A 556 15.24 31.77 -17.20
N SER A 557 15.49 30.53 -16.76
CA SER A 557 14.64 29.80 -15.80
C SER A 557 15.47 29.09 -14.71
N PHE A 558 14.80 28.53 -13.69
CA PHE A 558 15.43 27.65 -12.71
C PHE A 558 16.02 26.40 -13.39
N SER A 559 16.93 25.71 -12.71
CA SER A 559 17.55 24.50 -13.27
C SER A 559 16.52 23.37 -13.41
N GLY A 560 16.66 22.56 -14.46
CA GLY A 560 15.79 21.39 -14.67
C GLY A 560 15.83 20.42 -13.49
N LEU A 561 17.01 20.22 -12.89
CA LEU A 561 17.17 19.40 -11.70
C LEU A 561 16.40 19.93 -10.48
N PHE A 562 16.32 21.26 -10.34
CA PHE A 562 15.50 21.87 -9.29
C PHE A 562 14.02 21.59 -9.55
N LYS A 563 13.53 21.83 -10.78
CA LYS A 563 12.14 21.55 -11.15
C LYS A 563 11.78 20.10 -10.92
N GLN A 564 12.61 19.19 -11.41
CA GLN A 564 12.46 17.76 -11.27
C GLN A 564 12.34 17.32 -9.81
N PHE A 565 13.10 17.93 -8.89
CA PHE A 565 12.95 17.64 -7.46
C PHE A 565 11.58 18.05 -6.91
N PHE A 566 11.07 19.23 -7.27
CA PHE A 566 9.75 19.68 -6.79
C PHE A 566 8.59 18.92 -7.47
N ASP A 567 8.80 18.38 -8.68
CA ASP A 567 7.81 17.58 -9.39
C ASP A 567 7.58 16.20 -8.79
N VAL A 568 8.57 15.67 -8.07
CA VAL A 568 8.48 14.36 -7.42
C VAL A 568 8.05 14.44 -5.95
N LEU A 569 7.83 15.66 -5.42
CA LEU A 569 7.26 15.85 -4.10
C LEU A 569 5.77 15.48 -4.12
N GLU A 570 5.28 14.92 -3.02
CA GLU A 570 3.87 14.56 -2.87
C GLU A 570 2.98 15.81 -2.80
N ASP A 571 1.73 15.69 -3.23
CA ASP A 571 0.73 16.74 -3.06
C ASP A 571 0.59 17.11 -1.57
N GLY A 572 0.58 18.41 -1.28
CA GLY A 572 0.54 18.92 0.10
C GLY A 572 1.88 18.88 0.85
N ALA A 573 2.98 18.39 0.25
CA ALA A 573 4.29 18.33 0.91
C ALA A 573 4.79 19.69 1.44
N LEU A 574 4.34 20.79 0.83
CA LEU A 574 4.71 22.16 1.20
C LEU A 574 3.54 22.97 1.77
N GLU A 575 2.38 22.36 2.03
CA GLU A 575 1.20 23.10 2.47
C GLU A 575 1.45 23.90 3.75
N GLY A 576 1.17 25.20 3.69
CA GLY A 576 1.38 26.14 4.80
C GLY A 576 2.85 26.36 5.18
N LYS A 577 3.80 25.76 4.47
CA LYS A 577 5.21 25.73 4.88
C LYS A 577 5.91 27.04 4.52
N PRO A 578 6.55 27.75 5.47
CA PRO A 578 7.34 28.93 5.17
C PRO A 578 8.55 28.61 4.28
N VAL A 579 8.70 29.33 3.16
CA VAL A 579 9.81 29.11 2.22
C VAL A 579 10.55 30.40 1.86
N LEU A 580 11.88 30.39 2.00
CA LEU A 580 12.78 31.46 1.58
C LEU A 580 13.43 31.14 0.24
N LEU A 581 13.20 32.02 -0.75
CA LEU A 581 13.61 31.82 -2.14
C LEU A 581 14.98 32.42 -2.43
N GLY A 582 15.82 31.65 -3.14
CA GLY A 582 17.12 32.10 -3.61
C GLY A 582 17.40 31.73 -5.07
N GLY A 583 18.16 32.58 -5.75
CA GLY A 583 18.61 32.34 -7.12
C GLY A 583 20.04 32.79 -7.34
N THR A 584 20.75 32.15 -8.26
CA THR A 584 22.09 32.59 -8.68
C THR A 584 22.24 32.57 -10.18
N GLY A 585 22.97 33.52 -10.75
CA GLY A 585 23.24 33.54 -12.19
C GLY A 585 24.41 34.45 -12.58
N GLY A 586 24.72 34.48 -13.88
CA GLY A 586 25.85 35.24 -14.39
C GLY A 586 25.68 36.75 -14.27
N THR A 587 24.44 37.25 -14.32
CA THR A 587 24.09 38.68 -14.33
C THR A 587 22.82 38.92 -13.50
N PRO A 588 22.62 40.13 -12.94
CA PRO A 588 21.41 40.48 -12.17
C PRO A 588 20.14 40.55 -13.03
N ARG A 589 20.25 40.54 -14.37
CA ARG A 589 19.11 40.62 -15.30
C ARG A 589 18.12 39.46 -15.13
N HIS A 590 18.55 38.36 -14.54
CA HIS A 590 17.72 37.19 -14.29
C HIS A 590 17.02 37.20 -12.92
N ALA A 591 17.10 38.27 -12.13
CA ALA A 591 16.56 38.30 -10.78
C ALA A 591 15.04 38.01 -10.73
N LEU A 592 14.29 38.43 -11.76
CA LEU A 592 12.84 38.20 -11.86
C LEU A 592 12.44 36.72 -12.07
N VAL A 593 13.40 35.82 -12.34
CA VAL A 593 13.12 34.37 -12.42
C VAL A 593 12.54 33.85 -11.10
N LEU A 594 12.93 34.43 -9.97
CA LEU A 594 12.39 34.04 -8.66
C LEU A 594 10.89 34.36 -8.54
N GLU A 595 10.42 35.43 -9.15
CA GLU A 595 9.02 35.87 -9.07
C GLU A 595 8.14 35.26 -10.16
N HIS A 596 8.66 35.08 -11.38
CA HIS A 596 7.87 34.59 -12.51
C HIS A 596 7.92 33.08 -12.71
N HIS A 597 8.96 32.39 -12.22
CA HIS A 597 9.10 30.95 -12.42
C HIS A 597 9.10 30.21 -11.08
N LEU A 598 9.95 30.63 -10.13
CA LEU A 598 10.11 29.88 -8.88
C LEU A 598 8.90 30.03 -7.93
N ARG A 599 8.46 31.26 -7.67
CA ARG A 599 7.35 31.51 -6.75
C ARG A 599 6.04 30.83 -7.20
N PRO A 600 5.61 30.89 -8.48
CA PRO A 600 4.40 30.21 -8.92
C PRO A 600 4.41 28.70 -8.68
N VAL A 601 5.55 28.02 -8.89
CA VAL A 601 5.68 26.58 -8.62
C VAL A 601 5.46 26.29 -7.13
N LEU A 602 6.07 27.06 -6.24
CA LEU A 602 5.93 26.84 -4.80
C LEU A 602 4.57 27.27 -4.26
N THR A 603 3.96 28.31 -4.83
CA THR A 603 2.58 28.70 -4.53
C THR A 603 1.58 27.65 -4.98
N TYR A 604 1.79 27.02 -6.15
CA TYR A 604 0.97 25.89 -6.62
C TYR A 604 1.02 24.73 -5.62
N MET A 605 2.19 24.48 -5.02
CA MET A 605 2.37 23.50 -3.95
C MET A 605 1.89 23.97 -2.56
N HIS A 606 1.12 25.07 -2.49
CA HIS A 606 0.57 25.65 -1.28
C HIS A 606 1.60 26.11 -0.22
N ALA A 607 2.82 26.42 -0.65
CA ALA A 607 3.87 26.94 0.23
C ALA A 607 3.69 28.44 0.56
N GLU A 608 3.97 28.82 1.81
CA GLU A 608 4.00 30.22 2.24
C GLU A 608 5.37 30.87 1.95
N THR A 609 5.56 31.29 0.70
CA THR A 609 6.81 31.96 0.31
C THR A 609 6.95 33.34 0.97
N VAL A 610 8.10 33.61 1.60
CA VAL A 610 8.33 34.92 2.21
C VAL A 610 8.48 36.01 1.14
N PRO A 611 8.15 37.29 1.45
CA PRO A 611 8.12 38.35 0.44
C PRO A 611 9.48 38.59 -0.23
N THR A 612 10.58 38.59 0.52
CA THR A 612 11.92 38.87 -0.04
C THR A 612 12.49 37.61 -0.69
N ALA A 613 12.61 37.60 -2.02
CA ALA A 613 13.43 36.65 -2.77
C ALA A 613 14.86 37.20 -2.97
N ILE A 614 15.89 36.35 -2.87
CA ILE A 614 17.30 36.78 -2.94
C ILE A 614 17.97 36.21 -4.20
N PHE A 615 18.32 37.09 -5.14
CA PHE A 615 19.14 36.73 -6.28
C PHE A 615 20.59 37.23 -6.09
N ALA A 616 21.57 36.33 -6.29
CA ALA A 616 23.00 36.66 -6.24
C ALA A 616 23.67 36.44 -7.60
N ALA A 617 24.14 37.53 -8.23
CA ALA A 617 24.87 37.52 -9.48
C ALA A 617 26.37 37.31 -9.25
N THR A 618 27.16 37.03 -10.30
CA THR A 618 28.62 36.86 -10.19
C THR A 618 29.31 38.04 -9.51
N GLU A 619 28.85 39.26 -9.78
CA GLU A 619 29.36 40.51 -9.17
C GLU A 619 29.15 40.59 -7.64
N ASP A 620 28.19 39.84 -7.09
CA ASP A 620 28.00 39.74 -5.64
C ASP A 620 29.06 38.82 -4.96
N TRP A 621 29.87 38.11 -5.76
CA TRP A 621 30.86 37.13 -5.28
C TRP A 621 32.31 37.55 -5.62
N GLY A 622 33.03 38.20 -4.69
CA GLY A 622 34.48 38.42 -4.79
C GLY A 622 34.96 39.78 -4.26
N SER A 623 36.28 40.02 -4.29
CA SER A 623 36.90 41.33 -3.96
C SER A 623 36.56 42.43 -4.97
N LYS A 624 36.02 42.07 -6.15
CA LYS A 624 35.41 42.96 -7.15
C LYS A 624 33.91 43.23 -6.94
N ALA A 625 33.31 42.77 -5.84
CA ALA A 625 32.02 43.32 -5.37
C ALA A 625 32.12 44.81 -4.95
N ALA A 626 33.34 45.36 -5.05
CA ALA A 626 33.69 46.77 -4.97
C ALA A 626 34.00 47.32 -6.37
N ASP A 627 33.00 47.44 -7.24
CA ASP A 627 33.08 48.38 -8.35
C ASP A 627 32.12 49.56 -8.08
N SER A 628 32.76 50.70 -7.81
CA SER A 628 32.30 52.08 -7.53
C SER A 628 31.91 52.54 -6.12
N ASP A 629 31.55 51.69 -5.16
CA ASP A 629 31.27 52.15 -3.77
C ASP A 629 31.42 51.08 -2.66
N GLY A 630 31.85 49.85 -3.00
CA GLY A 630 31.96 48.75 -2.03
C GLY A 630 30.61 48.22 -1.51
N SER A 631 29.50 48.62 -2.13
CA SER A 631 28.15 48.33 -1.62
C SER A 631 27.59 46.97 -2.05
N GLY A 632 28.13 46.29 -3.07
CA GLY A 632 27.55 45.06 -3.64
C GLY A 632 27.45 43.90 -2.65
N GLY A 633 28.58 43.57 -2.00
CA GLY A 633 28.61 42.53 -0.95
C GLY A 633 27.77 42.90 0.28
N GLN A 634 27.69 44.20 0.62
CA GLN A 634 26.84 44.70 1.70
C GLN A 634 25.35 44.67 1.33
N ALA A 635 25.00 44.91 0.06
CA ALA A 635 23.64 44.89 -0.45
C ALA A 635 23.09 43.46 -0.50
N LEU A 636 23.89 42.46 -0.92
CA LEU A 636 23.51 41.06 -0.79
C LEU A 636 23.33 40.66 0.68
N ALA A 637 24.25 41.06 1.57
CA ALA A 637 24.13 40.78 3.00
C ALA A 637 22.85 41.37 3.62
N ARG A 638 22.49 42.63 3.28
CA ARG A 638 21.23 43.26 3.71
C ARG A 638 19.99 42.51 3.22
N ARG A 639 19.99 42.03 1.97
CA ARG A 639 18.88 41.24 1.40
C ARG A 639 18.75 39.87 2.08
N ILE A 640 19.88 39.19 2.33
CA ILE A 640 19.94 37.93 3.09
C ILE A 640 19.37 38.14 4.50
N ALA A 641 19.83 39.16 5.22
CA ALA A 641 19.35 39.47 6.56
C ALA A 641 17.84 39.75 6.59
N ARG A 642 17.31 40.47 5.60
CA ARG A 642 15.86 40.75 5.49
C ARG A 642 15.04 39.49 5.25
N GLY A 643 15.41 38.68 4.25
CA GLY A 643 14.68 37.45 3.93
C GLY A 643 14.75 36.41 5.06
N ALA A 644 15.91 36.28 5.70
CA ALA A 644 16.09 35.44 6.87
C ALA A 644 15.24 35.92 8.07
N ALA A 645 15.10 37.23 8.29
CA ALA A 645 14.23 37.77 9.33
C ALA A 645 12.75 37.46 9.06
N GLN A 646 12.31 37.59 7.80
CA GLN A 646 10.95 37.23 7.40
C GLN A 646 10.66 35.74 7.56
N LEU A 647 11.63 34.87 7.23
CA LEU A 647 11.49 33.43 7.45
C LEU A 647 11.45 33.09 8.94
N ALA A 648 12.33 33.71 9.74
CA ALA A 648 12.33 33.53 11.18
C ALA A 648 11.00 33.98 11.82
N GLN A 649 10.45 35.12 11.40
CA GLN A 649 9.17 35.63 11.89
C GLN A 649 7.99 34.69 11.60
N ARG A 650 8.03 33.94 10.49
CA ARG A 650 6.98 32.94 10.18
C ARG A 650 7.04 31.70 11.08
N LEU A 651 8.17 31.50 11.76
CA LEU A 651 8.37 30.37 12.64
C LEU A 651 8.13 30.74 14.10
N LEU A 652 8.44 31.97 14.52
CA LEU A 652 8.12 32.51 15.85
C LEU A 652 6.62 32.61 16.05
#